data_AF-A0A3A0E0Q8-F1
#
_entry.id   AF-A0A3A0E0Q8-F1
#
_cell.length_a   1.000
_cell.length_b   1.000
_cell.length_c   1.000
_cell.angle_alpha   90.00
_cell.angle_beta   90.00
_cell.angle_gamma   90.00
#
_symmetry.space_group_name_H-M   'P 1'
#
loop_
_entity.id
_entity.type
_entity.pdbx_description
1 polymer ?
#
loop_
_entity_poly.entity_id
_entity_poly.type
_entity_poly.pdbx_seq_one_letter_code
_entity_poly.pdbx_strand_id
1 'polypeptide(L)'
;MKISSDTTDPDMDGDSPTGVAPAAQLHSIGFNPIGPDFDEEAAISTQHIITAAGGIRAINMSFHNGQTTPVLDGNQHLTQFADWSASLHNILYVVAGNEVPLVTYVPTETFNGMTIAASDLESGVYARVWANNDYTHDAEFNRRSISLLAPGAQVKLTDLGSAPTTAPHPAGTSIAAPHVTATAALLHQYAAERIMNAASPQWNVNANAHRHEVMKAVLMNSADKILDDGMFMLDGNPIPRGNLLGMERTVVKQDGTSTWFDSDAYHDDITEQGGFWPTDEEMGTGHLNASRALTQFRAGEFESSLTVDVPAIGWDYGTTTGMDDVNRYRIAPILRGGSFISVTLAWDRVVTVDNEAGTASVYDIGDTYDEFVDDGINPLGDSVINNMRLWVAPKGAAPSQRIATSDANEGTVQHSFFQLPETGEYEFWVEQVDEDVGTNQNYAVAWWTASASGFGDFNGDGMTDAADLLQWAGDFGQNADSDGDGDGDTDGNDFLFWQRHLGTTAPITAVPEPSAWLICLFAVGSLKLCQSRGSVNRTVGSTLAIVALASAWMDQCNAQSSGESRAMGEIPLSVVVTTSRQDGLKYAREALAKDNPYLRQILENARGGASNAFLVDATTVDDAVRASAGVFVALRAADTPAPVNVTKPIRGSHWLVAYLGSGPSTPTWWTIAGASVEGKTIRLTYRQSPPVPATSDVQHYYYWLPLGKLDPETYEVELFDADEKAVTLMRRVKVEAKK
;
A
#
# COMPACT_ATOMS: atom_id res chain seq x y z
N MET A 1 16.26 0.33 -0.86
CA MET A 1 16.79 0.08 -2.22
C MET A 1 15.83 0.77 -3.19
N LYS A 2 16.30 1.60 -4.12
CA LYS A 2 15.44 2.23 -5.13
C LYS A 2 15.38 1.29 -6.33
N ILE A 3 14.20 0.72 -6.62
CA ILE A 3 14.03 -0.31 -7.65
C ILE A 3 13.25 0.25 -8.84
N SER A 4 13.88 0.21 -10.02
CA SER A 4 13.37 0.83 -11.24
C SER A 4 12.58 -0.13 -12.12
N SER A 5 11.45 0.36 -12.62
CA SER A 5 10.69 -0.21 -13.73
C SER A 5 10.90 0.58 -15.04
N ASP A 6 11.94 1.41 -15.11
CA ASP A 6 12.25 2.26 -16.26
C ASP A 6 12.69 1.42 -17.47
N THR A 7 11.75 1.23 -18.40
CA THR A 7 12.00 0.75 -19.77
C THR A 7 12.32 1.92 -20.71
N THR A 8 12.36 3.15 -20.21
CA THR A 8 12.41 4.43 -20.93
C THR A 8 13.78 5.13 -20.96
N ASP A 9 14.89 4.39 -20.99
CA ASP A 9 16.12 4.90 -21.66
C ASP A 9 16.38 4.25 -23.04
N PRO A 10 15.47 4.41 -24.04
CA PRO A 10 15.73 4.11 -25.43
C PRO A 10 16.34 5.30 -26.20
N ASP A 11 16.49 6.49 -25.58
CA ASP A 11 17.06 7.69 -26.22
C ASP A 11 18.49 8.04 -25.78
N MET A 12 19.05 7.32 -24.80
CA MET A 12 20.40 7.48 -24.25
C MET A 12 20.69 8.89 -23.74
N ASP A 13 19.76 9.49 -23.00
CA ASP A 13 19.91 10.85 -22.45
C ASP A 13 20.64 10.92 -21.09
N GLY A 14 20.77 9.78 -20.39
CA GLY A 14 21.65 9.63 -19.23
C GLY A 14 21.02 9.91 -17.86
N ASP A 15 19.72 9.69 -17.67
CA ASP A 15 19.11 9.68 -16.34
C ASP A 15 19.44 8.41 -15.52
N SER A 16 19.23 8.47 -14.20
CA SER A 16 19.54 7.36 -13.27
C SER A 16 18.26 6.59 -12.94
N PRO A 17 18.27 5.24 -12.93
CA PRO A 17 17.07 4.44 -12.70
C PRO A 17 16.37 4.81 -11.38
N THR A 18 15.10 5.23 -11.46
CA THR A 18 14.29 5.69 -10.31
C THR A 18 13.43 4.60 -9.72
N GLY A 19 13.19 4.64 -8.40
CA GLY A 19 12.27 3.73 -7.71
C GLY A 19 10.82 3.83 -8.20
N VAL A 20 10.01 2.77 -8.08
CA VAL A 20 8.54 2.81 -8.34
C VAL A 20 7.84 3.91 -7.54
N ALA A 21 8.19 4.09 -6.26
CA ALA A 21 7.68 5.15 -5.39
C ALA A 21 8.82 6.08 -4.94
N PRO A 22 9.31 6.99 -5.80
CA PRO A 22 10.55 7.72 -5.55
C PRO A 22 10.45 8.75 -4.42
N ALA A 23 9.22 9.18 -4.08
CA ALA A 23 8.92 10.12 -3.00
C ALA A 23 8.59 9.44 -1.67
N ALA A 24 8.46 8.11 -1.62
CA ALA A 24 8.16 7.39 -0.40
C ALA A 24 9.32 7.49 0.60
N GLN A 25 9.00 7.65 1.88
CA GLN A 25 9.99 7.62 2.95
C GLN A 25 10.49 6.18 3.15
N LEU A 26 11.80 5.98 3.08
CA LEU A 26 12.43 4.68 3.35
C LEU A 26 12.95 4.65 4.77
N HIS A 27 12.35 3.78 5.59
CA HIS A 27 12.90 3.38 6.87
C HIS A 27 13.61 2.04 6.70
N SER A 28 14.84 1.93 7.20
CA SER A 28 15.64 0.72 7.08
C SER A 28 16.39 0.45 8.37
N ILE A 29 16.45 -0.81 8.74
CA ILE A 29 17.21 -1.33 9.87
C ILE A 29 17.99 -2.54 9.38
N GLY A 30 19.17 -2.76 9.96
CA GLY A 30 19.92 -3.98 9.76
C GLY A 30 19.86 -4.83 11.01
N PHE A 31 19.82 -6.14 10.81
CA PHE A 31 19.97 -7.15 11.85
C PHE A 31 21.09 -8.12 11.44
N ASN A 32 21.48 -9.05 12.32
CA ASN A 32 22.55 -10.01 12.03
C ASN A 32 22.02 -11.20 11.20
N PRO A 33 22.44 -11.38 9.93
CA PRO A 33 21.83 -12.38 9.05
C PRO A 33 22.44 -13.79 9.14
N ILE A 34 23.37 -14.05 10.10
CA ILE A 34 24.11 -15.32 10.20
C ILE A 34 24.04 -15.91 11.63
N GLY A 35 23.21 -15.34 12.51
CA GLY A 35 23.06 -15.78 13.90
C GLY A 35 22.07 -16.94 14.07
N PRO A 36 22.17 -17.74 15.15
CA PRO A 36 21.16 -18.73 15.51
C PRO A 36 19.80 -18.10 15.83
N ASP A 37 19.80 -16.81 16.22
CA ASP A 37 18.62 -16.05 16.63
C ASP A 37 18.07 -15.20 15.46
N PHE A 38 18.27 -15.63 14.21
CA PHE A 38 17.93 -14.87 13.00
C PHE A 38 16.48 -14.38 13.01
N ASP A 39 15.52 -15.27 13.28
CA ASP A 39 14.09 -14.96 13.20
C ASP A 39 13.68 -13.97 14.30
N GLU A 40 14.22 -14.12 15.52
CA GLU A 40 13.97 -13.19 16.63
C GLU A 40 14.58 -11.81 16.38
N GLU A 41 15.80 -11.76 15.86
CA GLU A 41 16.50 -10.52 15.49
C GLU A 41 15.79 -9.79 14.34
N ALA A 42 15.28 -10.53 13.35
CA ALA A 42 14.47 -9.99 12.27
C ALA A 42 13.13 -9.42 12.79
N ALA A 43 12.45 -10.16 13.67
CA ALA A 43 11.19 -9.75 14.27
C ALA A 43 11.33 -8.48 15.13
N ILE A 44 12.27 -8.47 16.08
CA ILE A 44 12.49 -7.31 16.97
C ILE A 44 12.95 -6.07 16.18
N SER A 45 13.76 -6.25 15.14
CA SER A 45 14.20 -5.16 14.27
C SER A 45 13.05 -4.58 13.46
N THR A 46 12.18 -5.44 12.95
CA THR A 46 10.97 -5.04 12.22
C THR A 46 10.02 -4.26 13.12
N GLN A 47 9.72 -4.78 14.32
CA GLN A 47 8.95 -4.09 15.35
C GLN A 47 9.53 -2.71 15.71
N HIS A 48 10.86 -2.61 15.77
CA HIS A 48 11.53 -1.33 16.02
C HIS A 48 11.24 -0.29 14.94
N ILE A 49 11.24 -0.66 13.66
CA ILE A 49 10.89 0.27 12.57
C ILE A 49 9.44 0.77 12.73
N ILE A 50 8.52 -0.16 13.00
CA ILE A 50 7.09 0.16 13.15
C ILE A 50 6.89 1.20 14.25
N THR A 51 7.51 0.97 15.41
CA THR A 51 7.35 1.81 16.60
C THR A 51 8.15 3.12 16.53
N ALA A 52 9.32 3.14 15.88
CA ALA A 52 10.21 4.31 15.85
C ALA A 52 9.87 5.32 14.75
N ALA A 53 9.35 4.87 13.60
CA ALA A 53 9.06 5.73 12.45
C ALA A 53 7.67 6.39 12.53
N GLY A 54 6.66 5.63 12.99
CA GLY A 54 5.25 6.00 12.86
C GLY A 54 4.77 6.01 11.41
N GLY A 55 3.55 5.56 11.14
CA GLY A 55 2.95 5.64 9.79
C GLY A 55 3.50 4.65 8.76
N ILE A 56 4.21 3.60 9.18
CA ILE A 56 4.56 2.47 8.32
C ILE A 56 3.28 1.77 7.87
N ARG A 57 3.20 1.42 6.58
CA ARG A 57 2.03 0.78 5.96
C ARG A 57 2.37 -0.49 5.18
N ALA A 58 3.61 -0.61 4.72
CA ALA A 58 4.10 -1.81 4.06
C ALA A 58 5.56 -2.04 4.47
N ILE A 59 5.93 -3.31 4.64
CA ILE A 59 7.29 -3.73 5.00
C ILE A 59 7.76 -4.75 3.97
N ASN A 60 8.96 -4.54 3.46
CA ASN A 60 9.60 -5.44 2.50
C ASN A 60 10.63 -6.34 3.20
N MET A 61 10.45 -7.65 3.08
CA MET A 61 11.34 -8.71 3.55
C MET A 61 12.02 -9.39 2.35
N SER A 62 12.98 -8.69 1.74
CA SER A 62 13.88 -9.26 0.72
C SER A 62 15.08 -9.96 1.37
N PHE A 63 14.77 -10.84 2.31
CA PHE A 63 15.70 -11.72 2.99
C PHE A 63 14.93 -12.96 3.41
N HIS A 64 15.66 -14.02 3.75
CA HIS A 64 15.06 -15.27 4.18
C HIS A 64 15.97 -15.98 5.17
N ASN A 65 15.35 -16.71 6.10
CA ASN A 65 16.05 -17.74 6.86
C ASN A 65 16.04 -19.03 6.05
N GLY A 66 17.20 -19.44 5.53
CA GLY A 66 17.34 -20.69 4.78
C GLY A 66 17.45 -21.87 5.72
N GLN A 67 16.40 -22.69 5.81
CA GLN A 67 16.35 -23.86 6.68
C GLN A 67 16.42 -25.15 5.85
N THR A 68 17.05 -26.21 6.39
CA THR A 68 17.31 -27.44 5.61
C THR A 68 16.11 -28.36 5.47
N THR A 69 15.15 -28.30 6.40
CA THR A 69 13.93 -29.14 6.42
C THR A 69 12.81 -28.48 7.25
N PRO A 70 12.49 -27.18 7.09
CA PRO A 70 11.30 -26.64 7.75
C PRO A 70 10.06 -27.27 7.14
N VAL A 71 9.02 -27.38 7.97
CA VAL A 71 7.66 -27.65 7.52
C VAL A 71 7.03 -26.28 7.28
N LEU A 72 6.52 -26.04 6.07
CA LEU A 72 5.93 -24.75 5.69
C LEU A 72 4.42 -24.67 6.02
N ASP A 73 4.05 -25.06 7.23
CA ASP A 73 2.66 -25.13 7.74
C ASP A 73 2.14 -23.83 8.35
N GLY A 74 2.94 -22.77 8.39
CA GLY A 74 2.61 -21.51 9.01
C GLY A 74 3.12 -21.33 10.45
N ASN A 75 3.78 -22.35 11.02
CA ASN A 75 4.27 -22.34 12.41
C ASN A 75 5.71 -21.84 12.56
N GLN A 76 6.37 -21.42 11.49
CA GLN A 76 7.69 -20.83 11.61
C GLN A 76 7.60 -19.48 12.34
N HIS A 77 8.54 -19.23 13.25
CA HIS A 77 8.51 -18.07 14.14
C HIS A 77 8.35 -16.73 13.41
N LEU A 78 9.15 -16.52 12.37
CA LEU A 78 9.11 -15.28 11.60
C LEU A 78 7.79 -15.13 10.81
N THR A 79 7.19 -16.24 10.37
CA THR A 79 5.87 -16.28 9.73
C THR A 79 4.77 -15.88 10.72
N GLN A 80 4.77 -16.46 11.92
CA GLN A 80 3.83 -16.12 12.99
C GLN A 80 3.97 -14.66 13.42
N PHE A 81 5.21 -14.17 13.57
CA PHE A 81 5.47 -12.76 13.83
C PHE A 81 4.91 -11.85 12.73
N ALA A 82 5.17 -12.17 11.46
CA ALA A 82 4.71 -11.34 10.35
C ALA A 82 3.18 -11.25 10.32
N ASP A 83 2.49 -12.38 10.49
CA ASP A 83 1.03 -12.43 10.44
C ASP A 83 0.37 -11.79 11.66
N TRP A 84 0.90 -12.04 12.87
CA TRP A 84 0.51 -11.34 14.09
C TRP A 84 0.68 -9.82 13.94
N SER A 85 1.83 -9.40 13.44
CA SER A 85 2.19 -7.99 13.28
C SER A 85 1.35 -7.31 12.21
N ALA A 86 1.01 -8.01 11.12
CA ALA A 86 0.15 -7.51 10.04
C ALA A 86 -1.20 -7.08 10.58
N SER A 87 -1.87 -7.97 11.33
CA SER A 87 -3.18 -7.70 11.93
C SER A 87 -3.12 -6.66 13.05
N LEU A 88 -2.09 -6.71 13.91
CA LEU A 88 -1.95 -5.79 15.04
C LEU A 88 -1.63 -4.35 14.59
N HIS A 89 -0.73 -4.19 13.62
CA HIS A 89 -0.23 -2.88 13.19
C HIS A 89 -0.86 -2.38 11.90
N ASN A 90 -1.69 -3.20 11.24
CA ASN A 90 -2.26 -2.93 9.93
C ASN A 90 -1.18 -2.59 8.89
N ILE A 91 -0.32 -3.57 8.61
CA ILE A 91 0.85 -3.44 7.74
C ILE A 91 0.86 -4.58 6.72
N LEU A 92 1.04 -4.24 5.45
CA LEU A 92 1.27 -5.21 4.40
C LEU A 92 2.72 -5.71 4.43
N TYR A 93 2.91 -6.96 4.83
CA TYR A 93 4.19 -7.65 4.70
C TYR A 93 4.37 -8.20 3.29
N VAL A 94 5.48 -7.87 2.65
CA VAL A 94 5.83 -8.34 1.30
C VAL A 94 7.14 -9.11 1.38
N VAL A 95 7.09 -10.40 1.07
CA VAL A 95 8.18 -11.37 1.26
C VAL A 95 8.71 -11.79 -0.11
N ALA A 96 10.03 -11.94 -0.22
CA ALA A 96 10.65 -12.52 -1.41
C ALA A 96 10.41 -14.03 -1.48
N GLY A 97 9.94 -14.52 -2.63
CA GLY A 97 9.72 -15.96 -2.85
C GLY A 97 11.01 -16.78 -2.95
N ASN A 98 10.85 -18.10 -3.05
CA ASN A 98 11.97 -19.02 -3.09
C ASN A 98 12.76 -18.96 -4.41
N GLU A 99 14.08 -19.05 -4.33
CA GLU A 99 15.00 -19.11 -5.47
C GLU A 99 15.97 -20.29 -5.35
N VAL A 100 16.13 -21.08 -6.43
CA VAL A 100 17.07 -22.23 -6.59
C VAL A 100 16.97 -23.30 -5.47
N PRO A 101 16.84 -24.60 -5.79
CA PRO A 101 16.59 -25.65 -4.78
C PRO A 101 17.84 -25.97 -3.94
N LEU A 102 18.20 -25.11 -3.00
CA LEU A 102 19.30 -25.31 -2.05
C LEU A 102 18.81 -25.44 -0.61
N VAL A 103 17.79 -24.67 -0.20
CA VAL A 103 17.17 -24.65 1.13
C VAL A 103 15.75 -24.08 1.03
N THR A 104 14.89 -24.41 2.00
CA THR A 104 13.55 -23.81 2.12
C THR A 104 13.66 -22.46 2.83
N TYR A 105 12.90 -21.46 2.36
CA TYR A 105 12.98 -20.10 2.90
C TYR A 105 11.75 -19.75 3.75
N VAL A 106 11.99 -19.14 4.90
CA VAL A 106 10.96 -18.56 5.78
C VAL A 106 11.09 -17.02 5.71
N PRO A 107 9.98 -16.24 5.66
CA PRO A 107 8.58 -16.61 5.91
C PRO A 107 7.69 -16.67 4.65
N THR A 108 8.04 -17.48 3.64
CA THR A 108 7.30 -17.50 2.35
C THR A 108 5.88 -18.08 2.44
N GLU A 109 5.56 -18.74 3.55
CA GLU A 109 4.26 -19.37 3.88
C GLU A 109 3.27 -18.44 4.61
N THR A 110 3.57 -17.14 4.69
CA THR A 110 2.76 -16.12 5.38
C THR A 110 1.30 -16.13 4.89
N PHE A 111 0.37 -16.00 5.83
CA PHE A 111 -1.07 -15.91 5.54
C PHE A 111 -1.50 -14.47 5.28
N ASN A 112 -1.08 -13.52 6.11
CA ASN A 112 -1.57 -12.13 6.07
C ASN A 112 -0.70 -11.26 5.15
N GLY A 113 0.54 -11.69 4.88
CA GLY A 113 1.45 -11.06 3.94
C GLY A 113 1.25 -11.50 2.48
N MET A 114 2.21 -11.13 1.63
CA MET A 114 2.28 -11.50 0.22
C MET A 114 3.67 -12.00 -0.15
N THR A 115 3.76 -13.21 -0.70
CA THR A 115 5.02 -13.76 -1.21
C THR A 115 5.13 -13.54 -2.72
N ILE A 116 6.23 -12.91 -3.14
CA ILE A 116 6.39 -12.39 -4.49
C ILE A 116 7.43 -13.20 -5.27
N ALA A 117 7.00 -13.78 -6.38
CA ALA A 117 7.87 -14.43 -7.35
C ALA A 117 8.45 -13.42 -8.35
N ALA A 118 9.59 -13.76 -8.96
CA ALA A 118 10.25 -12.92 -9.95
C ALA A 118 9.76 -13.24 -11.37
N SER A 119 9.64 -12.20 -12.20
CA SER A 119 9.52 -12.35 -13.64
C SER A 119 10.81 -11.94 -14.36
N ASP A 120 10.98 -12.48 -15.56
CA ASP A 120 12.04 -12.17 -16.50
C ASP A 120 11.52 -11.37 -17.69
N LEU A 121 12.45 -10.67 -18.34
CA LEU A 121 12.18 -9.83 -19.49
C LEU A 121 12.03 -10.71 -20.74
N GLU A 122 10.86 -10.67 -21.36
CA GLU A 122 10.55 -11.32 -22.63
C GLU A 122 10.10 -10.26 -23.65
N SER A 123 10.84 -10.13 -24.75
CA SER A 123 10.57 -9.13 -25.80
C SER A 123 10.42 -7.69 -25.30
N GLY A 124 11.14 -7.32 -24.23
CA GLY A 124 11.10 -5.98 -23.65
C GLY A 124 10.00 -5.75 -22.60
N VAL A 125 9.21 -6.78 -22.27
CA VAL A 125 8.18 -6.75 -21.24
C VAL A 125 8.48 -7.80 -20.17
N TYR A 126 8.30 -7.45 -18.90
CA TYR A 126 8.34 -8.41 -17.80
C TYR A 126 7.09 -9.28 -17.84
N ALA A 127 7.19 -10.42 -18.50
CA ALA A 127 6.04 -11.26 -18.86
C ALA A 127 6.25 -12.74 -18.59
N ARG A 128 7.49 -13.20 -18.44
CA ARG A 128 7.78 -14.62 -18.20
C ARG A 128 8.11 -14.86 -16.75
N VAL A 129 7.56 -15.92 -16.14
CA VAL A 129 8.01 -16.38 -14.83
C VAL A 129 9.50 -16.70 -14.88
N TRP A 130 10.27 -16.14 -13.95
CA TRP A 130 11.72 -16.33 -13.94
C TRP A 130 12.09 -17.78 -13.66
N ALA A 131 12.99 -18.33 -14.48
CA ALA A 131 13.34 -19.75 -14.46
C ALA A 131 14.05 -20.22 -13.17
N ASN A 132 14.49 -19.30 -12.31
CA ASN A 132 15.14 -19.64 -11.04
C ASN A 132 14.20 -19.55 -9.83
N ASN A 133 12.94 -19.12 -10.00
CA ASN A 133 11.95 -19.29 -8.94
C ASN A 133 11.83 -20.79 -8.60
N ASP A 134 11.78 -21.12 -7.32
CA ASP A 134 11.68 -22.50 -6.83
C ASP A 134 10.30 -22.75 -6.21
N TYR A 135 9.55 -23.66 -6.82
CA TYR A 135 8.22 -24.07 -6.36
C TYR A 135 8.23 -25.45 -5.69
N THR A 136 9.41 -26.08 -5.56
CA THR A 136 9.51 -27.42 -4.94
C THR A 136 9.32 -27.40 -3.43
N HIS A 137 9.36 -26.22 -2.82
CA HIS A 137 9.12 -25.98 -1.40
C HIS A 137 7.94 -25.00 -1.24
N ASP A 138 6.73 -25.49 -1.50
CA ASP A 138 5.51 -24.71 -1.33
C ASP A 138 4.99 -24.76 0.13
N ALA A 139 4.04 -23.89 0.45
CA ALA A 139 3.32 -23.95 1.71
C ALA A 139 2.64 -25.33 1.85
N GLU A 140 2.70 -25.91 3.05
CA GLU A 140 2.03 -27.16 3.35
C GLU A 140 0.51 -27.00 3.24
N PHE A 141 -0.14 -28.16 3.13
CA PHE A 141 -1.55 -28.30 2.80
C PHE A 141 -1.83 -27.84 1.36
N ASN A 142 -3.10 -27.62 1.03
CA ASN A 142 -3.55 -27.14 -0.25
C ASN A 142 -3.41 -25.61 -0.39
N ARG A 143 -2.34 -25.05 0.17
CA ARG A 143 -1.98 -23.64 -0.01
C ARG A 143 -0.95 -23.51 -1.11
N ARG A 144 -0.95 -22.36 -1.77
CA ARG A 144 0.11 -21.92 -2.67
C ARG A 144 0.75 -20.68 -2.07
N SER A 145 2.07 -20.62 -2.07
CA SER A 145 2.82 -19.52 -1.46
C SER A 145 2.72 -18.23 -2.28
N ILE A 146 2.78 -18.33 -3.60
CA ILE A 146 2.93 -17.16 -4.47
C ILE A 146 1.63 -16.36 -4.55
N SER A 147 1.72 -15.07 -4.18
CA SER A 147 0.61 -14.12 -4.33
C SER A 147 0.64 -13.44 -5.70
N LEU A 148 1.82 -12.98 -6.13
CA LEU A 148 2.01 -12.22 -7.38
C LEU A 148 3.41 -12.42 -7.97
N LEU A 149 3.52 -12.15 -9.28
CA LEU A 149 4.79 -11.87 -9.96
C LEU A 149 5.09 -10.37 -9.98
N ALA A 150 6.37 -10.03 -9.91
CA ALA A 150 6.86 -8.69 -10.22
C ALA A 150 8.24 -8.75 -10.91
N PRO A 151 8.69 -7.66 -11.56
CA PRO A 151 9.98 -7.65 -12.25
C PRO A 151 11.12 -8.03 -11.30
N GLY A 152 11.81 -9.13 -11.59
CA GLY A 152 12.81 -9.67 -10.68
C GLY A 152 14.13 -10.01 -11.34
N ALA A 153 14.15 -10.35 -12.63
CA ALA A 153 15.37 -10.57 -13.41
C ALA A 153 15.67 -9.41 -14.34
N GLN A 154 16.93 -9.22 -14.73
CA GLN A 154 17.33 -8.19 -15.69
C GLN A 154 16.99 -6.73 -15.29
N VAL A 155 16.62 -6.48 -14.02
CA VAL A 155 16.18 -5.15 -13.53
C VAL A 155 17.37 -4.21 -13.39
N LYS A 156 17.24 -2.99 -13.91
CA LYS A 156 18.27 -1.94 -13.74
C LYS A 156 18.16 -1.33 -12.34
N LEU A 157 19.24 -1.36 -11.56
CA LEU A 157 19.28 -0.77 -10.22
C LEU A 157 20.36 0.33 -10.10
N THR A 158 20.09 1.32 -9.25
CA THR A 158 21.11 2.31 -8.85
C THR A 158 21.95 1.74 -7.70
N ASP A 159 23.27 1.78 -7.84
CA ASP A 159 24.22 1.24 -6.87
C ASP A 159 24.39 2.12 -5.62
N LEU A 160 24.73 1.50 -4.49
CA LEU A 160 25.08 2.17 -3.23
C LEU A 160 26.56 2.59 -3.24
N GLY A 161 26.89 3.59 -4.07
CA GLY A 161 28.15 4.34 -4.01
C GLY A 161 29.31 3.77 -4.83
N SER A 162 29.59 4.39 -5.99
CA SER A 162 30.85 4.45 -6.78
C SER A 162 31.66 3.18 -7.12
N ALA A 163 31.35 2.00 -6.60
CA ALA A 163 31.97 0.76 -7.04
C ALA A 163 30.98 0.03 -7.96
N PRO A 164 31.20 0.00 -9.29
CA PRO A 164 30.26 -0.66 -10.19
C PRO A 164 30.12 -2.14 -9.79
N THR A 165 28.90 -2.56 -9.46
CA THR A 165 28.57 -3.99 -9.43
C THR A 165 29.02 -4.66 -10.74
N THR A 166 29.56 -5.86 -10.63
CA THR A 166 29.98 -6.66 -11.79
C THR A 166 28.80 -7.24 -12.57
N ALA A 167 27.56 -6.99 -12.14
CA ALA A 167 26.33 -7.40 -12.80
C ALA A 167 25.49 -6.13 -13.09
N PRO A 168 25.46 -5.66 -14.36
CA PRO A 168 24.65 -4.49 -14.74
C PRO A 168 23.15 -4.73 -14.58
N HIS A 169 22.73 -5.98 -14.35
CA HIS A 169 21.35 -6.36 -14.08
C HIS A 169 21.28 -7.48 -13.01
N PRO A 170 21.05 -7.14 -11.73
CA PRO A 170 20.75 -8.14 -10.70
C PRO A 170 19.44 -8.89 -11.01
N ALA A 171 19.34 -10.12 -10.48
CA ALA A 171 18.15 -10.95 -10.60
C ALA A 171 17.80 -11.58 -9.25
N GLY A 172 16.50 -11.67 -8.93
CA GLY A 172 15.98 -12.33 -7.74
C GLY A 172 14.54 -11.93 -7.39
N THR A 173 13.84 -12.78 -6.65
CA THR A 173 12.59 -12.45 -5.95
C THR A 173 12.82 -11.33 -4.92
N SER A 174 14.04 -11.22 -4.39
CA SER A 174 14.50 -10.09 -3.58
C SER A 174 14.53 -8.75 -4.33
N ILE A 175 14.51 -8.77 -5.66
CA ILE A 175 14.37 -7.59 -6.53
C ILE A 175 12.91 -7.37 -6.92
N ALA A 176 12.12 -8.44 -7.01
CA ALA A 176 10.69 -8.40 -7.30
C ALA A 176 9.86 -7.81 -6.15
N ALA A 177 10.04 -8.32 -4.92
CA ALA A 177 9.24 -7.94 -3.76
C ALA A 177 9.12 -6.41 -3.54
N PRO A 178 10.20 -5.60 -3.64
CA PRO A 178 10.08 -4.16 -3.39
C PRO A 178 9.26 -3.40 -4.44
N HIS A 179 9.01 -3.95 -5.64
CA HIS A 179 8.07 -3.35 -6.60
C HIS A 179 6.64 -3.34 -6.03
N VAL A 180 6.25 -4.45 -5.40
CA VAL A 180 4.91 -4.59 -4.77
C VAL A 180 4.81 -3.67 -3.56
N THR A 181 5.81 -3.65 -2.68
CA THR A 181 5.86 -2.73 -1.52
C THR A 181 5.77 -1.27 -1.95
N ALA A 182 6.50 -0.88 -3.00
CA ALA A 182 6.46 0.48 -3.51
C ALA A 182 5.12 0.82 -4.18
N THR A 183 4.48 -0.15 -4.84
CA THR A 183 3.13 0.05 -5.42
C THR A 183 2.10 0.25 -4.32
N ALA A 184 2.16 -0.52 -3.22
CA ALA A 184 1.33 -0.29 -2.04
C ALA A 184 1.54 1.12 -1.47
N ALA A 185 2.78 1.64 -1.47
CA ALA A 185 3.07 3.01 -1.04
C ALA A 185 2.39 4.07 -1.94
N LEU A 186 2.34 3.87 -3.27
CA LEU A 186 1.62 4.74 -4.19
C LEU A 186 0.11 4.72 -3.91
N LEU A 187 -0.48 3.54 -3.67
CA LEU A 187 -1.90 3.41 -3.34
C LEU A 187 -2.22 4.08 -1.99
N HIS A 188 -1.38 3.92 -0.97
CA HIS A 188 -1.56 4.62 0.29
C HIS A 188 -1.41 6.14 0.18
N GLN A 189 -0.51 6.63 -0.66
CA GLN A 189 -0.41 8.05 -0.96
C GLN A 189 -1.71 8.56 -1.58
N TYR A 190 -2.24 7.84 -2.57
CA TYR A 190 -3.50 8.17 -3.21
C TYR A 190 -4.68 8.14 -2.22
N ALA A 191 -4.76 7.11 -1.36
CA ALA A 191 -5.76 7.05 -0.30
C ALA A 191 -5.69 8.28 0.62
N ALA A 192 -4.49 8.65 1.07
CA ALA A 192 -4.29 9.80 1.92
C ALA A 192 -4.74 11.10 1.24
N GLU A 193 -4.43 11.28 -0.04
CA GLU A 193 -4.88 12.43 -0.82
C GLU A 193 -6.41 12.47 -0.94
N ARG A 194 -7.05 11.34 -1.29
CA ARG A 194 -8.51 11.26 -1.44
C ARG A 194 -9.23 11.51 -0.12
N ILE A 195 -8.76 10.93 0.98
CA ILE A 195 -9.29 11.16 2.33
C ILE A 195 -9.16 12.63 2.75
N MET A 196 -8.04 13.29 2.42
CA MET A 196 -7.83 14.71 2.73
C MET A 196 -8.67 15.66 1.87
N ASN A 197 -8.80 15.38 0.57
CA ASN A 197 -9.37 16.30 -0.42
C ASN A 197 -10.87 16.08 -0.70
N ALA A 198 -11.41 14.90 -0.39
CA ALA A 198 -12.78 14.55 -0.71
C ALA A 198 -13.36 13.61 0.35
N ALA A 199 -14.11 14.17 1.30
CA ALA A 199 -15.00 13.40 2.19
C ALA A 199 -16.20 12.82 1.40
N SER A 200 -15.95 12.22 0.23
CA SER A 200 -16.93 11.38 -0.46
C SER A 200 -17.23 10.18 0.44
N PRO A 201 -18.49 9.72 0.50
CA PRO A 201 -18.87 8.58 1.33
C PRO A 201 -17.99 7.35 1.09
N GLN A 202 -17.51 7.15 -0.14
CA GLN A 202 -16.66 6.03 -0.55
C GLN A 202 -15.22 6.08 -0.01
N TRP A 203 -14.73 7.24 0.42
CA TRP A 203 -13.37 7.41 0.97
C TRP A 203 -13.37 7.77 2.46
N ASN A 204 -14.54 8.08 3.04
CA ASN A 204 -14.68 8.68 4.37
C ASN A 204 -15.07 7.68 5.48
N VAL A 205 -14.94 6.37 5.26
CA VAL A 205 -15.30 5.36 6.26
C VAL A 205 -14.04 4.80 6.90
N ASN A 206 -13.84 5.09 8.19
CA ASN A 206 -12.96 4.39 9.13
C ASN A 206 -11.47 4.20 8.75
N ALA A 207 -10.95 4.91 7.73
CA ALA A 207 -9.63 4.69 7.16
C ALA A 207 -9.43 3.26 6.58
N ASN A 208 -10.51 2.62 6.14
CA ASN A 208 -10.49 1.27 5.54
C ASN A 208 -9.58 1.17 4.30
N ALA A 209 -9.47 2.27 3.54
CA ALA A 209 -8.53 2.39 2.43
C ALA A 209 -7.04 2.18 2.80
N HIS A 210 -6.68 2.24 4.09
CA HIS A 210 -5.33 1.93 4.57
C HIS A 210 -5.18 0.50 5.09
N ARG A 211 -6.21 -0.34 5.02
CA ARG A 211 -6.15 -1.74 5.46
C ARG A 211 -5.19 -2.55 4.58
N HIS A 212 -4.33 -3.34 5.20
CA HIS A 212 -3.39 -4.18 4.47
C HIS A 212 -4.10 -5.28 3.68
N GLU A 213 -5.23 -5.77 4.19
CA GLU A 213 -6.12 -6.71 3.50
C GLU A 213 -6.64 -6.09 2.19
N VAL A 214 -7.02 -4.79 2.22
CA VAL A 214 -7.47 -4.06 1.02
C VAL A 214 -6.34 -3.92 0.02
N MET A 215 -5.13 -3.58 0.46
CA MET A 215 -3.97 -3.51 -0.43
C MET A 215 -3.68 -4.87 -1.08
N LYS A 216 -3.74 -5.96 -0.30
CA LYS A 216 -3.55 -7.32 -0.78
C LYS A 216 -4.59 -7.68 -1.83
N ALA A 217 -5.89 -7.54 -1.53
CA ALA A 217 -6.98 -7.83 -2.46
C ALA A 217 -6.88 -6.97 -3.74
N VAL A 218 -6.54 -5.69 -3.61
CA VAL A 218 -6.46 -4.78 -4.75
C VAL A 218 -5.31 -5.13 -5.69
N LEU A 219 -4.11 -5.34 -5.14
CA LEU A 219 -2.91 -5.69 -5.91
C LEU A 219 -3.09 -7.04 -6.61
N MET A 220 -3.72 -8.00 -5.94
CA MET A 220 -3.97 -9.34 -6.49
C MET A 220 -5.05 -9.36 -7.57
N ASN A 221 -6.18 -8.65 -7.38
CA ASN A 221 -7.27 -8.67 -8.35
C ASN A 221 -6.92 -7.92 -9.66
N SER A 222 -6.14 -6.85 -9.55
CA SER A 222 -5.78 -5.99 -10.68
C SER A 222 -4.60 -6.50 -11.51
N ALA A 223 -3.99 -7.62 -11.12
CA ALA A 223 -2.83 -8.21 -11.77
C ALA A 223 -3.11 -8.59 -13.23
N ASP A 224 -2.13 -8.36 -14.10
CA ASP A 224 -2.20 -8.79 -15.49
C ASP A 224 -2.01 -10.31 -15.59
N LYS A 225 -2.82 -10.93 -16.44
CA LYS A 225 -2.80 -12.37 -16.71
C LYS A 225 -2.61 -12.61 -18.21
N ILE A 226 -3.50 -12.07 -19.03
CA ILE A 226 -3.53 -12.22 -20.49
C ILE A 226 -3.74 -10.84 -21.13
N LEU A 227 -2.95 -10.50 -22.15
CA LEU A 227 -3.08 -9.23 -22.86
C LEU A 227 -4.44 -9.12 -23.58
N ASP A 228 -5.10 -7.98 -23.45
CA ASP A 228 -6.41 -7.70 -24.05
C ASP A 228 -6.30 -6.99 -25.43
N ASP A 229 -5.59 -7.60 -26.38
CA ASP A 229 -5.28 -6.99 -27.69
C ASP A 229 -5.89 -7.71 -28.90
N GLY A 230 -6.61 -8.80 -28.70
CA GLY A 230 -7.03 -9.68 -29.79
C GLY A 230 -8.29 -10.49 -29.50
N MET A 231 -8.71 -11.25 -30.52
CA MET A 231 -9.72 -12.29 -30.38
C MET A 231 -9.01 -13.59 -29.98
N PHE A 232 -9.37 -14.16 -28.83
CA PHE A 232 -8.85 -15.44 -28.34
C PHE A 232 -9.89 -16.54 -28.53
N MET A 233 -9.44 -17.78 -28.59
CA MET A 233 -10.31 -18.96 -28.54
C MET A 233 -9.96 -19.71 -27.25
N LEU A 234 -10.92 -19.80 -26.34
CA LEU A 234 -10.77 -20.52 -25.08
C LEU A 234 -11.83 -21.62 -25.03
N ASP A 235 -11.40 -22.88 -24.99
CA ASP A 235 -12.29 -24.05 -25.03
C ASP A 235 -13.32 -24.05 -26.17
N GLY A 236 -12.95 -23.45 -27.31
CA GLY A 236 -13.83 -23.31 -28.48
C GLY A 236 -14.79 -22.12 -28.43
N ASN A 237 -14.77 -21.34 -27.35
CA ASN A 237 -15.53 -20.10 -27.20
C ASN A 237 -14.67 -18.88 -27.58
N PRO A 238 -15.17 -17.98 -28.44
CA PRO A 238 -14.45 -16.75 -28.80
C PRO A 238 -14.48 -15.75 -27.64
N ILE A 239 -13.32 -15.15 -27.35
CA ILE A 239 -13.17 -14.00 -26.45
C ILE A 239 -12.78 -12.80 -27.31
N PRO A 240 -13.73 -11.91 -27.66
CA PRO A 240 -13.44 -10.68 -28.38
C PRO A 240 -12.40 -9.81 -27.67
N ARG A 241 -11.73 -8.97 -28.45
CA ARG A 241 -10.88 -7.90 -27.90
C ARG A 241 -11.71 -7.00 -26.98
N GLY A 242 -11.15 -6.62 -25.84
CA GLY A 242 -11.81 -5.83 -24.80
C GLY A 242 -12.49 -6.68 -23.71
N ASN A 243 -12.53 -8.00 -23.87
CA ASN A 243 -13.22 -8.87 -22.94
C ASN A 243 -12.30 -9.48 -21.87
N LEU A 244 -11.01 -9.14 -21.84
CA LEU A 244 -10.04 -9.59 -20.83
C LEU A 244 -9.74 -8.49 -19.81
N LEU A 245 -10.74 -7.67 -19.50
CA LEU A 245 -10.69 -6.62 -18.48
C LEU A 245 -9.58 -5.58 -18.71
N GLY A 246 -9.16 -5.37 -19.96
CA GLY A 246 -8.17 -4.35 -20.34
C GLY A 246 -6.75 -4.65 -19.85
N MET A 247 -6.42 -5.91 -19.61
CA MET A 247 -5.07 -6.33 -19.19
C MET A 247 -4.02 -6.02 -20.27
N GLU A 248 -2.81 -5.67 -19.83
CA GLU A 248 -1.80 -5.04 -20.69
C GLU A 248 -0.60 -5.94 -20.99
N ARG A 249 -0.60 -7.18 -20.48
CA ARG A 249 0.41 -8.19 -20.82
C ARG A 249 -0.14 -9.60 -20.69
N THR A 250 0.42 -10.49 -21.51
CA THR A 250 0.27 -11.93 -21.35
C THR A 250 1.42 -12.43 -20.50
N VAL A 251 1.08 -13.03 -19.36
CA VAL A 251 2.03 -13.70 -18.48
C VAL A 251 2.17 -15.15 -18.93
N VAL A 252 3.41 -15.62 -19.02
CA VAL A 252 3.73 -17.01 -19.33
C VAL A 252 4.51 -17.66 -18.20
N LYS A 253 4.23 -18.95 -17.96
CA LYS A 253 4.92 -19.79 -16.96
C LYS A 253 6.40 -19.99 -17.30
N GLN A 254 7.13 -20.69 -16.43
CA GLN A 254 8.56 -20.97 -16.59
C GLN A 254 8.87 -21.69 -17.90
N ASP A 255 7.95 -22.50 -18.42
CA ASP A 255 8.09 -23.19 -19.70
C ASP A 255 8.16 -22.23 -20.91
N GLY A 256 7.69 -20.99 -20.75
CA GLY A 256 7.62 -19.96 -21.79
C GLY A 256 6.49 -20.15 -22.79
N THR A 257 5.54 -21.04 -22.52
CA THR A 257 4.42 -21.35 -23.42
C THR A 257 3.06 -21.38 -22.73
N SER A 258 2.99 -21.92 -21.51
CA SER A 258 1.76 -22.00 -20.75
C SER A 258 1.40 -20.63 -20.19
N THR A 259 0.11 -20.30 -20.20
CA THR A 259 -0.44 -19.00 -19.80
C THR A 259 -1.37 -19.16 -18.58
N TRP A 260 -2.06 -18.09 -18.18
CA TRP A 260 -3.14 -18.18 -17.20
C TRP A 260 -4.21 -19.20 -17.57
N PHE A 261 -4.52 -19.39 -18.85
CA PHE A 261 -5.53 -20.37 -19.25
C PHE A 261 -5.09 -21.83 -19.13
N ASP A 262 -3.81 -22.06 -18.79
CA ASP A 262 -3.24 -23.36 -18.48
C ASP A 262 -2.97 -23.50 -16.96
N SER A 263 -3.42 -22.53 -16.13
CA SER A 263 -3.20 -22.53 -14.68
C SER A 263 -4.22 -23.37 -13.94
N ASP A 264 -3.79 -23.95 -12.82
CA ASP A 264 -4.69 -24.65 -11.89
C ASP A 264 -5.69 -23.69 -11.21
N ALA A 265 -5.37 -22.39 -11.15
CA ALA A 265 -6.29 -21.34 -10.73
C ALA A 265 -7.36 -20.93 -11.77
N TYR A 266 -7.27 -21.42 -13.02
CA TYR A 266 -8.27 -21.14 -14.06
C TYR A 266 -9.24 -22.30 -14.26
N HIS A 267 -8.80 -23.55 -14.11
CA HIS A 267 -9.66 -24.72 -14.28
C HIS A 267 -10.41 -25.06 -12.98
N ASP A 268 -11.72 -25.31 -13.08
CA ASP A 268 -12.64 -25.54 -11.94
C ASP A 268 -12.77 -27.01 -11.53
N ASP A 269 -12.03 -27.92 -12.20
CA ASP A 269 -12.13 -29.37 -12.02
C ASP A 269 -11.10 -29.93 -11.01
N ILE A 270 -10.33 -29.08 -10.34
CA ILE A 270 -9.10 -29.49 -9.63
C ILE A 270 -9.28 -29.58 -8.10
N THR A 271 -10.19 -28.85 -7.47
CA THR A 271 -10.43 -29.05 -6.03
C THR A 271 -11.33 -30.26 -5.78
N GLU A 272 -11.12 -30.98 -4.66
CA GLU A 272 -11.95 -32.14 -4.27
C GLU A 272 -13.46 -31.82 -4.16
N GLN A 273 -13.79 -30.53 -4.11
CA GLN A 273 -15.12 -29.96 -3.91
C GLN A 273 -15.71 -29.31 -5.18
N GLY A 274 -14.96 -29.22 -6.29
CA GLY A 274 -15.42 -28.70 -7.59
C GLY A 274 -15.39 -27.16 -7.70
N GLY A 275 -14.23 -26.55 -7.51
CA GLY A 275 -13.97 -25.11 -7.63
C GLY A 275 -12.54 -24.77 -8.06
N PHE A 276 -12.23 -23.46 -8.15
CA PHE A 276 -10.91 -22.97 -8.53
C PHE A 276 -9.94 -22.97 -7.34
N TRP A 277 -8.67 -23.29 -7.61
CA TRP A 277 -7.58 -22.85 -6.73
C TRP A 277 -7.54 -21.32 -6.71
N PRO A 278 -7.36 -20.66 -5.55
CA PRO A 278 -7.27 -19.20 -5.51
C PRO A 278 -6.11 -18.65 -6.34
N THR A 279 -4.98 -19.35 -6.37
CA THR A 279 -3.73 -18.84 -6.95
C THR A 279 -3.02 -19.94 -7.70
N ASP A 280 -2.36 -19.58 -8.80
CA ASP A 280 -1.47 -20.48 -9.52
C ASP A 280 -0.13 -20.61 -8.78
N GLU A 281 0.44 -21.81 -8.77
CA GLU A 281 1.71 -22.11 -8.10
C GLU A 281 2.87 -21.23 -8.59
N GLU A 282 2.92 -20.91 -9.88
CA GLU A 282 4.02 -20.13 -10.46
C GLU A 282 3.73 -18.63 -10.51
N MET A 283 2.49 -18.29 -10.86
CA MET A 283 2.07 -16.93 -11.20
C MET A 283 1.28 -16.22 -10.10
N GLY A 284 0.85 -16.91 -9.04
CA GLY A 284 -0.08 -16.36 -8.06
C GLY A 284 -1.40 -15.95 -8.71
N THR A 285 -1.83 -14.71 -8.55
CA THR A 285 -2.96 -14.14 -9.33
C THR A 285 -2.54 -13.44 -10.62
N GLY A 286 -1.26 -13.49 -10.98
CA GLY A 286 -0.71 -12.87 -12.19
C GLY A 286 0.43 -11.89 -11.87
N HIS A 287 0.68 -10.96 -12.78
CA HIS A 287 1.78 -10.02 -12.71
C HIS A 287 1.34 -8.63 -12.28
N LEU A 288 2.03 -8.06 -11.28
CA LEU A 288 1.80 -6.71 -10.75
C LEU A 288 1.63 -5.66 -11.85
N ASN A 289 0.55 -4.88 -11.81
CA ASN A 289 0.36 -3.70 -12.64
C ASN A 289 -0.10 -2.53 -11.75
N ALA A 290 0.81 -1.58 -11.50
CA ALA A 290 0.54 -0.44 -10.62
C ALA A 290 -0.56 0.50 -11.16
N SER A 291 -0.67 0.65 -12.48
CA SER A 291 -1.70 1.50 -13.08
C SER A 291 -3.09 0.88 -12.89
N ARG A 292 -3.23 -0.41 -13.18
CA ARG A 292 -4.48 -1.15 -12.98
C ARG A 292 -4.87 -1.22 -11.50
N ALA A 293 -3.90 -1.45 -10.62
CA ALA A 293 -4.14 -1.41 -9.17
C ALA A 293 -4.67 -0.05 -8.73
N LEU A 294 -4.11 1.04 -9.27
CA LEU A 294 -4.61 2.38 -9.01
C LEU A 294 -6.03 2.56 -9.55
N THR A 295 -6.32 2.24 -10.82
CA THR A 295 -7.67 2.31 -11.42
C THR A 295 -8.71 1.61 -10.54
N GLN A 296 -8.45 0.34 -10.17
CA GLN A 296 -9.36 -0.39 -9.31
C GLN A 296 -9.56 0.26 -7.94
N PHE A 297 -8.48 0.78 -7.35
CA PHE A 297 -8.53 1.44 -6.06
C PHE A 297 -9.28 2.77 -6.11
N ARG A 298 -9.29 3.47 -7.26
CA ARG A 298 -9.89 4.82 -7.40
C ARG A 298 -11.38 4.86 -7.16
N ALA A 299 -12.09 3.77 -7.42
CA ALA A 299 -13.52 3.64 -7.22
C ALA A 299 -13.95 4.00 -5.78
N GLY A 300 -13.07 3.73 -4.80
CA GLY A 300 -13.39 3.84 -3.38
C GLY A 300 -14.21 2.64 -2.86
N GLU A 301 -14.57 2.70 -1.60
CA GLU A 301 -15.23 1.61 -0.88
C GLU A 301 -16.73 1.49 -1.25
N PHE A 302 -17.19 0.26 -1.53
CA PHE A 302 -18.60 -0.07 -1.74
C PHE A 302 -19.04 -1.29 -0.93
N GLU A 303 -19.80 -1.01 0.11
CA GLU A 303 -20.35 -1.99 1.03
C GLU A 303 -21.33 -2.96 0.35
N SER A 304 -21.32 -4.21 0.81
CA SER A 304 -22.34 -5.18 0.41
C SER A 304 -23.77 -4.73 0.78
N SER A 305 -24.74 -5.02 -0.09
CA SER A 305 -26.13 -4.63 0.14
C SER A 305 -27.11 -5.48 -0.65
N LEU A 306 -28.23 -5.84 -0.01
CA LEU A 306 -29.35 -6.48 -0.69
C LEU A 306 -30.19 -5.52 -1.54
N THR A 307 -29.96 -4.20 -1.43
CA THR A 307 -30.83 -3.18 -2.04
C THR A 307 -30.09 -2.11 -2.84
N VAL A 308 -28.80 -1.93 -2.57
CA VAL A 308 -27.93 -1.01 -3.29
C VAL A 308 -26.99 -1.82 -4.15
N ASP A 309 -26.82 -1.41 -5.40
CA ASP A 309 -25.94 -2.08 -6.34
C ASP A 309 -24.55 -1.42 -6.33
N VAL A 310 -23.52 -2.22 -6.64
CA VAL A 310 -22.11 -1.80 -6.69
C VAL A 310 -21.65 -1.61 -8.14
N PRO A 311 -20.62 -0.78 -8.42
CA PRO A 311 -20.10 -0.55 -9.76
C PRO A 311 -19.42 -1.78 -10.39
N ALA A 312 -19.01 -1.66 -11.66
CA ALA A 312 -18.28 -2.70 -12.39
C ALA A 312 -16.91 -3.02 -11.80
N ILE A 313 -16.28 -2.01 -11.18
CA ILE A 313 -14.97 -2.05 -10.55
C ILE A 313 -15.09 -1.45 -9.16
N GLY A 314 -14.56 -2.13 -8.15
CA GLY A 314 -14.55 -1.58 -6.79
C GLY A 314 -13.83 -2.46 -5.79
N TRP A 315 -13.87 -2.02 -4.54
CA TRP A 315 -13.38 -2.77 -3.40
C TRP A 315 -14.22 -2.47 -2.15
N ASP A 316 -14.12 -3.34 -1.17
CA ASP A 316 -14.79 -3.21 0.14
C ASP A 316 -13.89 -3.71 1.27
N TYR A 317 -14.08 -3.17 2.48
CA TYR A 317 -13.57 -3.74 3.72
C TYR A 317 -14.75 -4.11 4.63
N GLY A 318 -15.38 -5.24 4.31
CA GLY A 318 -16.58 -5.72 4.95
C GLY A 318 -16.35 -6.63 6.15
N THR A 319 -17.46 -7.03 6.78
CA THR A 319 -17.48 -7.97 7.92
C THR A 319 -18.60 -8.99 7.74
N THR A 320 -18.32 -10.27 7.96
CA THR A 320 -19.34 -11.31 8.17
C THR A 320 -19.61 -11.50 9.66
N THR A 321 -20.86 -11.74 10.04
CA THR A 321 -21.30 -11.79 11.43
C THR A 321 -21.12 -13.16 12.09
N GLY A 322 -20.79 -14.20 11.33
CA GLY A 322 -20.58 -15.57 11.82
C GLY A 322 -20.77 -16.62 10.73
N MET A 323 -20.84 -17.88 11.15
CA MET A 323 -21.06 -19.05 10.31
C MET A 323 -22.32 -18.90 9.47
N ASP A 324 -22.23 -19.29 8.21
CA ASP A 324 -23.28 -19.21 7.19
C ASP A 324 -23.73 -17.78 6.83
N ASP A 325 -23.06 -16.73 7.33
CA ASP A 325 -23.35 -15.37 6.91
C ASP A 325 -22.85 -15.10 5.49
N VAL A 326 -23.65 -14.37 4.71
CA VAL A 326 -23.41 -14.15 3.28
C VAL A 326 -23.60 -12.69 2.93
N ASN A 327 -22.51 -12.01 2.65
CA ASN A 327 -22.51 -10.67 2.08
C ASN A 327 -22.60 -10.74 0.56
N ARG A 328 -23.56 -10.01 -0.03
CA ARG A 328 -23.82 -10.03 -1.47
C ARG A 328 -23.53 -8.68 -2.11
N TYR A 329 -22.79 -8.72 -3.21
CA TYR A 329 -22.40 -7.57 -4.00
C TYR A 329 -23.12 -7.63 -5.35
N ARG A 330 -24.21 -6.86 -5.44
CA ARG A 330 -25.10 -6.84 -6.61
C ARG A 330 -24.53 -5.88 -7.64
N ILE A 331 -24.02 -6.37 -8.76
CA ILE A 331 -23.36 -5.50 -9.73
C ILE A 331 -24.43 -4.72 -10.52
N ALA A 332 -24.23 -3.41 -10.66
CA ALA A 332 -25.17 -2.49 -11.29
C ALA A 332 -25.27 -2.69 -12.81
N PRO A 333 -24.17 -2.67 -13.59
CA PRO A 333 -24.25 -2.89 -15.03
C PRO A 333 -24.62 -4.33 -15.38
N ILE A 334 -25.25 -4.48 -16.55
CA ILE A 334 -25.36 -5.78 -17.23
C ILE A 334 -23.95 -6.14 -17.68
N LEU A 335 -23.48 -7.33 -17.29
CA LEU A 335 -22.14 -7.82 -17.65
C LEU A 335 -22.17 -8.57 -18.97
N ARG A 336 -21.06 -8.52 -19.70
CA ARG A 336 -20.91 -9.12 -21.02
C ARG A 336 -20.58 -10.61 -20.95
N GLY A 337 -21.39 -11.44 -21.60
CA GLY A 337 -21.09 -12.86 -21.81
C GLY A 337 -19.82 -13.06 -22.64
N GLY A 338 -19.04 -14.08 -22.29
CA GLY A 338 -17.73 -14.37 -22.85
C GLY A 338 -16.60 -13.46 -22.35
N SER A 339 -16.92 -12.41 -21.58
CA SER A 339 -15.93 -11.67 -20.78
C SER A 339 -15.78 -12.29 -19.39
N PHE A 340 -15.01 -11.67 -18.52
CA PHE A 340 -14.63 -12.22 -17.23
C PHE A 340 -15.16 -11.39 -16.08
N ILE A 341 -15.33 -12.04 -14.95
CA ILE A 341 -15.40 -11.42 -13.63
C ILE A 341 -14.14 -11.82 -12.87
N SER A 342 -13.39 -10.82 -12.41
CA SER A 342 -12.26 -11.00 -11.52
C SER A 342 -12.66 -10.55 -10.12
N VAL A 343 -12.54 -11.41 -9.12
CA VAL A 343 -12.74 -11.04 -7.71
C VAL A 343 -11.63 -11.65 -6.87
N THR A 344 -11.04 -10.87 -5.97
CA THR A 344 -10.12 -11.35 -4.93
C THR A 344 -10.66 -10.97 -3.56
N LEU A 345 -10.76 -11.96 -2.69
CA LEU A 345 -11.09 -11.85 -1.27
C LEU A 345 -9.83 -12.13 -0.46
N ALA A 346 -9.55 -11.30 0.55
CA ALA A 346 -8.45 -11.48 1.48
C ALA A 346 -8.91 -11.22 2.92
N TRP A 347 -8.50 -12.06 3.86
CA TRP A 347 -8.71 -11.86 5.29
C TRP A 347 -7.46 -12.23 6.06
N ASP A 348 -7.52 -12.14 7.38
CA ASP A 348 -6.37 -12.44 8.24
C ASP A 348 -6.57 -13.75 8.99
N ARG A 349 -5.49 -14.51 9.12
CA ARG A 349 -5.35 -15.48 10.20
C ARG A 349 -5.17 -14.77 11.53
N VAL A 350 -5.62 -15.41 12.59
CA VAL A 350 -5.38 -14.99 13.96
C VAL A 350 -4.13 -15.69 14.49
N VAL A 351 -3.17 -14.92 14.96
CA VAL A 351 -2.00 -15.44 15.67
C VAL A 351 -2.06 -14.97 17.12
N THR A 352 -2.11 -15.92 18.04
CA THR A 352 -2.14 -15.67 19.49
C THR A 352 -0.75 -15.89 20.08
N VAL A 353 -0.32 -15.01 20.98
CA VAL A 353 0.93 -15.19 21.73
C VAL A 353 0.69 -16.19 22.87
N ASP A 354 1.41 -17.31 22.85
CA ASP A 354 1.32 -18.38 23.87
C ASP A 354 2.14 -18.01 25.12
N ASN A 355 3.40 -17.60 24.90
CA ASN A 355 4.27 -17.10 25.95
C ASN A 355 4.70 -15.67 25.64
N GLU A 356 4.09 -14.71 26.34
CA GLU A 356 4.46 -13.31 26.26
C GLU A 356 5.63 -13.03 27.22
N ALA A 357 6.82 -12.89 26.67
CA ALA A 357 7.90 -12.21 27.36
C ALA A 357 7.56 -10.71 27.41
N GLY A 358 7.69 -10.07 28.57
CA GLY A 358 7.63 -8.60 28.63
C GLY A 358 6.23 -8.00 28.45
N THR A 359 6.04 -7.16 27.42
CA THR A 359 4.89 -6.23 27.34
C THR A 359 3.87 -6.65 26.29
N ALA A 360 2.64 -6.93 26.75
CA ALA A 360 1.51 -7.26 25.89
C ALA A 360 1.43 -6.40 24.60
N SER A 361 1.27 -7.08 23.47
CA SER A 361 1.20 -6.48 22.13
C SER A 361 2.51 -5.84 21.66
N VAL A 362 3.64 -6.22 22.25
CA VAL A 362 4.97 -5.82 21.80
C VAL A 362 5.81 -7.08 21.71
N TYR A 363 6.27 -7.40 20.50
CA TYR A 363 7.21 -8.49 20.33
C TYR A 363 8.47 -8.28 21.18
N ASP A 364 8.75 -9.26 22.03
CA ASP A 364 9.95 -9.39 22.84
C ASP A 364 10.70 -10.68 22.45
N ILE A 365 12.04 -10.67 22.54
CA ILE A 365 12.85 -11.86 22.28
C ILE A 365 12.45 -12.98 23.25
N GLY A 366 12.18 -14.17 22.71
CA GLY A 366 11.67 -15.31 23.45
C GLY A 366 10.14 -15.43 23.50
N ASP A 367 9.40 -14.52 22.87
CA ASP A 367 7.98 -14.71 22.60
C ASP A 367 7.75 -15.98 21.76
N THR A 368 6.68 -16.70 22.06
CA THR A 368 6.22 -17.82 21.23
C THR A 368 4.73 -17.68 20.93
N TYR A 369 4.27 -18.31 19.87
CA TYR A 369 2.89 -18.23 19.41
C TYR A 369 2.21 -19.59 19.49
N ASP A 370 0.87 -19.57 19.58
CA ASP A 370 0.07 -20.79 19.49
C ASP A 370 0.36 -21.49 18.16
N GLU A 371 0.70 -22.77 18.24
CA GLU A 371 0.91 -23.60 17.05
C GLU A 371 -0.42 -23.86 16.35
N PHE A 372 -0.43 -23.63 15.04
CA PHE A 372 -1.41 -24.18 14.13
C PHE A 372 -1.28 -25.71 14.13
N VAL A 373 -2.33 -26.41 14.53
CA VAL A 373 -2.36 -27.88 14.54
C VAL A 373 -3.42 -28.37 13.57
N ASP A 374 -2.99 -29.05 12.50
CA ASP A 374 -3.89 -29.85 11.67
C ASP A 374 -4.37 -31.06 12.49
N ASP A 375 -5.64 -31.05 12.88
CA ASP A 375 -6.26 -32.12 13.67
C ASP A 375 -6.75 -33.30 12.81
N GLY A 376 -6.59 -33.22 11.47
CA GLY A 376 -6.93 -34.26 10.51
C GLY A 376 -8.42 -34.53 10.36
N ILE A 377 -9.30 -33.63 10.81
CA ILE A 377 -10.76 -33.74 10.67
C ILE A 377 -11.26 -32.67 9.72
N ASN A 378 -11.87 -33.10 8.59
CA ASN A 378 -12.36 -32.23 7.52
C ASN A 378 -13.67 -31.46 7.90
N PRO A 379 -13.88 -30.20 7.44
CA PRO A 379 -12.91 -29.39 6.74
C PRO A 379 -11.76 -29.02 7.68
N LEU A 380 -10.54 -29.19 7.17
CA LEU A 380 -9.27 -29.41 7.89
C LEU A 380 -9.06 -28.47 9.08
N GLY A 381 -8.53 -29.00 10.18
CA GLY A 381 -8.33 -28.30 11.45
C GLY A 381 -7.57 -26.99 11.31
N ASP A 382 -8.33 -25.91 11.14
CA ASP A 382 -7.85 -24.58 10.82
C ASP A 382 -8.14 -23.59 11.95
N SER A 383 -7.87 -23.99 13.20
CA SER A 383 -8.18 -23.24 14.43
C SER A 383 -7.63 -21.80 14.55
N VAL A 384 -6.95 -21.30 13.51
CA VAL A 384 -6.35 -19.98 13.40
C VAL A 384 -6.90 -19.14 12.25
N ILE A 385 -7.84 -19.64 11.45
CA ILE A 385 -8.57 -18.87 10.42
C ILE A 385 -10.07 -19.17 10.54
N ASN A 386 -10.91 -18.32 9.95
CA ASN A 386 -12.25 -18.74 9.56
C ASN A 386 -12.20 -19.06 8.06
N ASN A 387 -12.92 -20.06 7.60
CA ASN A 387 -13.07 -20.35 6.19
C ASN A 387 -14.02 -19.38 5.53
N MET A 388 -13.52 -18.70 4.49
CA MET A 388 -14.28 -17.75 3.70
C MET A 388 -14.35 -18.25 2.26
N ARG A 389 -15.54 -18.19 1.64
CA ARG A 389 -15.78 -18.59 0.26
C ARG A 389 -16.21 -17.44 -0.61
N LEU A 390 -15.87 -17.56 -1.90
CA LEU A 390 -16.27 -16.63 -2.94
C LEU A 390 -17.14 -17.33 -3.98
N TRP A 391 -18.33 -16.78 -4.24
CA TRP A 391 -19.26 -17.30 -5.24
C TRP A 391 -19.62 -16.26 -6.30
N VAL A 392 -19.90 -16.70 -7.52
CA VAL A 392 -20.53 -15.89 -8.57
C VAL A 392 -21.89 -16.49 -8.92
N ALA A 393 -22.90 -15.63 -9.11
CA ALA A 393 -24.23 -16.06 -9.52
C ALA A 393 -24.97 -14.98 -10.33
N PRO A 394 -26.00 -15.34 -11.11
CA PRO A 394 -26.95 -14.35 -11.62
C PRO A 394 -27.57 -13.53 -10.48
N LYS A 395 -27.87 -12.26 -10.73
CA LYS A 395 -28.44 -11.35 -9.73
C LYS A 395 -29.77 -11.87 -9.17
N GLY A 396 -29.89 -11.94 -7.85
CA GLY A 396 -31.06 -12.48 -7.17
C GLY A 396 -31.20 -14.02 -7.22
N ALA A 397 -30.15 -14.74 -7.61
CA ALA A 397 -30.12 -16.19 -7.62
C ALA A 397 -30.31 -16.83 -6.24
N ALA A 398 -30.93 -18.00 -6.22
CA ALA A 398 -30.89 -18.91 -5.08
C ALA A 398 -29.49 -19.58 -4.98
N PRO A 399 -29.06 -20.04 -3.79
CA PRO A 399 -27.77 -20.72 -3.61
C PRO A 399 -27.51 -21.89 -4.57
N SER A 400 -28.56 -22.60 -5.01
CA SER A 400 -28.43 -23.70 -5.99
C SER A 400 -28.12 -23.26 -7.41
N GLN A 401 -28.07 -21.95 -7.68
CA GLN A 401 -27.86 -21.36 -9.01
C GLN A 401 -26.53 -20.60 -9.10
N ARG A 402 -25.63 -20.79 -8.13
CA ARG A 402 -24.23 -20.32 -8.21
C ARG A 402 -23.55 -20.98 -9.41
N ILE A 403 -22.68 -20.25 -10.11
CA ILE A 403 -22.05 -20.67 -11.37
C ILE A 403 -20.53 -20.75 -11.31
N ALA A 404 -19.91 -20.20 -10.26
CA ALA A 404 -18.47 -20.24 -10.04
C ALA A 404 -18.20 -20.21 -8.53
N THR A 405 -17.13 -20.88 -8.09
CA THR A 405 -16.69 -20.88 -6.68
C THR A 405 -15.18 -20.96 -6.55
N SER A 406 -14.63 -20.16 -5.63
CA SER A 406 -13.27 -20.31 -5.12
C SER A 406 -13.37 -20.67 -3.63
N ASP A 407 -12.80 -21.83 -3.29
CA ASP A 407 -13.04 -22.54 -2.04
C ASP A 407 -11.75 -23.23 -1.54
N ALA A 408 -10.75 -22.42 -1.17
CA ALA A 408 -9.63 -22.90 -0.37
C ALA A 408 -9.99 -22.85 1.12
N ASN A 409 -10.00 -24.01 1.78
CA ASN A 409 -10.33 -24.13 3.21
C ASN A 409 -9.10 -23.99 4.14
N GLU A 410 -7.95 -23.60 3.60
CA GLU A 410 -6.67 -23.75 4.28
C GLU A 410 -5.81 -22.49 4.19
N GLY A 411 -6.33 -21.41 3.60
CA GLY A 411 -5.61 -20.15 3.40
C GLY A 411 -6.53 -18.93 3.56
N THR A 412 -5.97 -17.73 3.45
CA THR A 412 -6.68 -16.47 3.72
C THR A 412 -6.97 -15.64 2.47
N VAL A 413 -6.97 -16.30 1.31
CA VAL A 413 -7.26 -15.68 0.02
C VAL A 413 -8.21 -16.58 -0.77
N GLN A 414 -9.24 -15.97 -1.35
CA GLN A 414 -9.95 -16.55 -2.49
C GLN A 414 -9.75 -15.65 -3.71
N HIS A 415 -9.65 -16.25 -4.88
CA HIS A 415 -9.64 -15.49 -6.12
C HIS A 415 -10.32 -16.27 -7.23
N SER A 416 -11.13 -15.56 -8.01
CA SER A 416 -11.83 -16.10 -9.15
C SER A 416 -11.59 -15.21 -10.34
N PHE A 417 -11.11 -15.80 -11.44
CA PHE A 417 -11.06 -15.17 -12.76
C PHE A 417 -11.93 -16.02 -13.71
N PHE A 418 -13.23 -15.76 -13.65
CA PHE A 418 -14.24 -16.64 -14.24
C PHE A 418 -14.84 -16.05 -15.50
N GLN A 419 -14.94 -16.85 -16.57
CA GLN A 419 -15.59 -16.43 -17.81
C GLN A 419 -17.10 -16.51 -17.68
N LEU A 420 -17.79 -15.39 -17.86
CA LEU A 420 -19.25 -15.32 -17.79
C LEU A 420 -19.87 -16.08 -18.99
N PRO A 421 -20.80 -17.02 -18.76
CA PRO A 421 -21.35 -17.84 -19.84
C PRO A 421 -22.29 -17.06 -20.77
N GLU A 422 -22.95 -16.03 -20.28
CA GLU A 422 -23.91 -15.23 -21.03
C GLU A 422 -23.91 -13.78 -20.57
N THR A 423 -24.48 -12.89 -21.40
CA THR A 423 -24.68 -11.49 -21.03
C THR A 423 -25.86 -11.40 -20.08
N GLY A 424 -25.68 -10.75 -18.92
CA GLY A 424 -26.72 -10.71 -17.89
C GLY A 424 -26.37 -9.87 -16.67
N GLU A 425 -27.31 -9.78 -15.73
CA GLU A 425 -27.07 -9.17 -14.43
C GLU A 425 -26.50 -10.22 -13.47
N TYR A 426 -25.39 -9.89 -12.82
CA TYR A 426 -24.68 -10.81 -11.92
C TYR A 426 -24.44 -10.18 -10.53
N GLU A 427 -24.13 -11.05 -9.58
CA GLU A 427 -23.68 -10.70 -8.24
C GLU A 427 -22.59 -11.69 -7.79
N PHE A 428 -21.75 -11.28 -6.85
CA PHE A 428 -20.81 -12.18 -6.18
C PHE A 428 -21.03 -12.16 -4.67
N TRP A 429 -20.72 -13.27 -4.01
CA TRP A 429 -21.00 -13.47 -2.58
C TRP A 429 -19.72 -13.79 -1.83
N VAL A 430 -19.61 -13.22 -0.64
CA VAL A 430 -18.60 -13.58 0.37
C VAL A 430 -19.34 -14.30 1.49
N GLU A 431 -19.00 -15.57 1.72
CA GLU A 431 -19.65 -16.46 2.70
C GLU A 431 -18.64 -16.89 3.76
N GLN A 432 -18.98 -16.75 5.04
CA GLN A 432 -18.21 -17.35 6.13
C GLN A 432 -18.76 -18.75 6.42
N VAL A 433 -17.91 -19.77 6.37
CA VAL A 433 -18.30 -21.19 6.38
C VAL A 433 -18.28 -21.78 7.78
N ASP A 434 -17.44 -21.27 8.66
CA ASP A 434 -17.25 -21.70 10.04
C ASP A 434 -16.92 -20.52 10.96
N GLU A 435 -16.57 -20.79 12.21
CA GLU A 435 -16.29 -19.81 13.27
C GLU A 435 -15.09 -20.25 14.12
N ASP A 436 -14.07 -20.86 13.53
CA ASP A 436 -12.94 -21.42 14.26
C ASP A 436 -12.14 -20.36 15.04
N VAL A 437 -12.02 -19.14 14.51
CA VAL A 437 -11.49 -17.98 15.24
C VAL A 437 -12.57 -16.99 15.70
N GLY A 438 -13.83 -17.41 15.63
CA GLY A 438 -14.99 -16.69 16.14
C GLY A 438 -15.77 -15.88 15.10
N THR A 439 -16.65 -15.02 15.61
CA THR A 439 -17.58 -14.20 14.80
C THR A 439 -17.01 -12.83 14.45
N ASN A 440 -17.67 -12.12 13.54
CA ASN A 440 -17.26 -10.78 13.09
C ASN A 440 -15.94 -10.79 12.32
N GLN A 441 -15.79 -11.74 11.39
CA GLN A 441 -14.62 -11.83 10.52
C GLN A 441 -14.61 -10.63 9.57
N ASN A 442 -13.58 -9.79 9.68
CA ASN A 442 -13.35 -8.76 8.67
C ASN A 442 -12.67 -9.36 7.46
N TYR A 443 -12.93 -8.78 6.30
CA TYR A 443 -12.27 -9.15 5.05
C TYR A 443 -12.18 -7.93 4.13
N ALA A 444 -11.25 -7.99 3.20
CA ALA A 444 -11.22 -7.12 2.04
C ALA A 444 -11.64 -7.89 0.80
N VAL A 445 -12.41 -7.26 -0.08
CA VAL A 445 -12.71 -7.81 -1.40
C VAL A 445 -12.49 -6.76 -2.45
N ALA A 446 -11.98 -7.14 -3.61
CA ALA A 446 -11.87 -6.27 -4.77
C ALA A 446 -12.36 -7.00 -6.02
N TRP A 447 -13.06 -6.29 -6.91
CA TRP A 447 -13.64 -6.86 -8.12
C TRP A 447 -13.41 -5.97 -9.34
N TRP A 448 -13.42 -6.62 -10.50
CA TRP A 448 -13.37 -5.97 -11.81
C TRP A 448 -14.17 -6.81 -12.80
N THR A 449 -15.12 -6.19 -13.49
CA THR A 449 -15.96 -6.81 -14.51
C THR A 449 -16.03 -5.98 -15.79
N ALA A 450 -16.48 -6.58 -16.89
CA ALA A 450 -16.75 -5.86 -18.13
C ALA A 450 -18.26 -5.62 -18.32
N SER A 451 -18.62 -4.35 -18.43
CA SER A 451 -19.97 -3.93 -18.78
C SER A 451 -20.34 -4.30 -20.22
N ALA A 452 -21.60 -4.71 -20.43
CA ALA A 452 -22.16 -4.97 -21.75
C ALA A 452 -22.48 -3.66 -22.50
N SER A 453 -22.83 -2.60 -21.77
CA SER A 453 -22.81 -1.22 -22.26
C SER A 453 -21.40 -0.66 -22.03
N GLY A 454 -20.63 -0.40 -23.07
CA GLY A 454 -19.30 0.20 -22.89
C GLY A 454 -18.20 -0.46 -23.71
N PHE A 455 -18.29 -0.35 -25.03
CA PHE A 455 -17.08 -0.42 -25.87
C PHE A 455 -16.46 0.97 -26.07
N GLY A 456 -16.73 1.94 -25.20
CA GLY A 456 -16.63 3.34 -25.60
C GLY A 456 -17.71 3.73 -26.62
N ASP A 457 -18.80 2.97 -26.70
CA ASP A 457 -20.06 3.38 -27.36
C ASP A 457 -20.82 4.28 -26.36
N PHE A 458 -20.32 5.50 -26.20
CA PHE A 458 -20.84 6.48 -25.24
C PHE A 458 -22.18 7.05 -25.69
N ASN A 459 -22.50 7.00 -26.99
CA ASN A 459 -23.76 7.51 -27.51
C ASN A 459 -24.87 6.44 -27.61
N GLY A 460 -24.53 5.17 -27.40
CA GLY A 460 -25.43 4.03 -27.38
C GLY A 460 -25.94 3.57 -28.75
N ASP A 461 -25.22 3.89 -29.84
CA ASP A 461 -25.61 3.57 -31.21
C ASP A 461 -25.10 2.20 -31.71
N GLY A 462 -24.34 1.50 -30.87
CA GLY A 462 -23.80 0.17 -31.12
C GLY A 462 -22.46 0.16 -31.85
N MET A 463 -21.89 1.34 -32.14
CA MET A 463 -20.56 1.50 -32.72
C MET A 463 -19.66 2.28 -31.76
N THR A 464 -18.36 1.98 -31.80
CA THR A 464 -17.35 2.79 -31.13
C THR A 464 -16.63 3.62 -32.17
N ASP A 465 -17.02 4.87 -32.33
CA ASP A 465 -16.50 5.77 -33.35
C ASP A 465 -16.33 7.22 -32.87
N ALA A 466 -16.17 8.14 -33.83
CA ALA A 466 -15.93 9.54 -33.53
C ALA A 466 -17.11 10.25 -32.86
N ALA A 467 -18.33 9.73 -32.98
CA ALA A 467 -19.52 10.25 -32.31
C ALA A 467 -19.47 9.99 -30.80
N ASP A 468 -18.86 8.89 -30.38
CA ASP A 468 -18.61 8.63 -28.96
C ASP A 468 -17.53 9.53 -28.40
N LEU A 469 -16.44 9.75 -29.15
CA LEU A 469 -15.42 10.71 -28.72
C LEU A 469 -15.98 12.11 -28.51
N LEU A 470 -16.98 12.50 -29.30
CA LEU A 470 -17.71 13.76 -29.14
C LEU A 470 -18.53 13.80 -27.84
N GLN A 471 -19.14 12.68 -27.45
CA GLN A 471 -19.85 12.53 -26.18
C GLN A 471 -18.87 12.59 -25.01
N TRP A 472 -17.79 11.80 -25.04
CA TRP A 472 -16.72 11.84 -24.04
C TRP A 472 -16.13 13.23 -23.84
N ALA A 473 -15.86 13.96 -24.93
CA ALA A 473 -15.33 15.32 -24.82
C ALA A 473 -16.31 16.31 -24.15
N GLY A 474 -17.61 16.04 -24.24
CA GLY A 474 -18.66 16.79 -23.54
C GLY A 474 -18.75 16.43 -22.05
N ASP A 475 -18.46 15.19 -21.72
CA ASP A 475 -18.58 14.59 -20.38
C ASP A 475 -17.29 14.71 -19.54
N PHE A 476 -16.13 14.93 -20.19
CA PHE A 476 -14.82 14.97 -19.55
C PHE A 476 -14.76 15.92 -18.34
N GLY A 477 -14.52 15.34 -17.16
CA GLY A 477 -14.47 16.04 -15.87
C GLY A 477 -15.80 16.63 -15.40
N GLN A 478 -16.94 16.21 -15.96
CA GLN A 478 -18.27 16.71 -15.61
C GLN A 478 -19.20 15.66 -14.98
N ASN A 479 -19.27 14.45 -15.53
CA ASN A 479 -20.16 13.36 -15.12
C ASN A 479 -19.49 11.99 -15.41
N ALA A 480 -20.25 10.90 -15.32
CA ALA A 480 -19.81 9.53 -15.64
C ALA A 480 -20.57 8.98 -16.87
N ASP A 481 -21.09 9.87 -17.72
CA ASP A 481 -21.95 9.47 -18.85
C ASP A 481 -21.12 8.84 -20.00
N SER A 482 -19.79 9.06 -19.99
CA SER A 482 -18.82 8.43 -20.89
C SER A 482 -17.76 7.63 -20.11
N ASP A 483 -18.19 6.97 -19.04
CA ASP A 483 -17.39 6.08 -18.19
C ASP A 483 -17.14 4.74 -18.92
N GLY A 484 -16.07 4.70 -19.70
CA GLY A 484 -15.66 3.57 -20.52
C GLY A 484 -14.99 2.47 -19.71
N ASP A 485 -14.25 2.83 -18.67
CA ASP A 485 -13.59 1.84 -17.81
C ASP A 485 -14.45 1.40 -16.61
N GLY A 486 -15.54 2.10 -16.30
CA GLY A 486 -16.52 1.75 -15.28
C GLY A 486 -16.13 2.20 -13.87
N ASP A 487 -15.23 3.18 -13.73
CA ASP A 487 -14.71 3.69 -12.46
C ASP A 487 -15.58 4.79 -11.82
N GLY A 488 -16.66 5.18 -12.49
CA GLY A 488 -17.65 6.13 -12.00
C GLY A 488 -17.31 7.58 -12.30
N ASP A 489 -16.34 7.87 -13.18
CA ASP A 489 -16.10 9.21 -13.72
C ASP A 489 -15.92 9.25 -15.26
N THR A 490 -15.44 10.36 -15.81
CA THR A 490 -15.14 10.49 -17.24
C THR A 490 -13.85 11.28 -17.37
N ASP A 491 -12.74 10.56 -17.58
CA ASP A 491 -11.39 11.08 -17.60
C ASP A 491 -10.54 10.54 -18.78
N GLY A 492 -9.21 10.64 -18.67
CA GLY A 492 -8.29 10.20 -19.72
C GLY A 492 -8.21 8.68 -19.89
N ASN A 493 -8.54 7.90 -18.85
CA ASN A 493 -8.60 6.45 -18.91
C ASN A 493 -9.77 6.00 -19.78
N ASP A 494 -10.92 6.66 -19.71
CA ASP A 494 -12.06 6.39 -20.60
C ASP A 494 -11.73 6.68 -22.06
N PHE A 495 -10.94 7.73 -22.30
CA PHE A 495 -10.45 8.02 -23.65
C PHE A 495 -9.52 6.93 -24.15
N LEU A 496 -8.59 6.45 -23.32
CA LEU A 496 -7.73 5.32 -23.68
C LEU A 496 -8.54 4.05 -23.89
N PHE A 497 -9.60 3.84 -23.09
CA PHE A 497 -10.54 2.75 -23.25
C PHE A 497 -11.25 2.85 -24.61
N TRP A 498 -11.85 4.00 -24.94
CA TRP A 498 -12.44 4.27 -26.25
C TRP A 498 -11.44 4.05 -27.40
N GLN A 499 -10.21 4.57 -27.27
CA GLN A 499 -9.17 4.40 -28.28
C GLN A 499 -8.83 2.92 -28.55
N ARG A 500 -8.77 2.09 -27.49
CA ARG A 500 -8.51 0.66 -27.60
C ARG A 500 -9.65 -0.09 -28.32
N HIS A 501 -10.86 0.45 -28.24
CA HIS A 501 -12.09 -0.14 -28.79
C HIS A 501 -12.58 0.54 -30.07
N LEU A 502 -11.84 1.51 -30.61
CA LEU A 502 -12.20 2.22 -31.84
C LEU A 502 -12.45 1.25 -33.01
N GLY A 503 -13.63 1.36 -33.63
CA GLY A 503 -14.04 0.52 -34.73
C GLY A 503 -14.60 -0.86 -34.32
N THR A 504 -14.81 -1.10 -33.03
CA THR A 504 -15.57 -2.27 -32.58
C THR A 504 -17.07 -2.03 -32.79
N THR A 505 -17.79 -3.10 -33.08
CA THR A 505 -19.25 -3.11 -33.19
C THR A 505 -19.77 -4.14 -32.20
N ALA A 506 -20.73 -3.78 -31.36
CA ALA A 506 -21.32 -4.75 -30.46
C ALA A 506 -21.98 -5.88 -31.26
N PRO A 507 -21.73 -7.17 -30.95
CA PRO A 507 -22.49 -8.25 -31.55
C PRO A 507 -23.95 -8.06 -31.11
N ILE A 508 -24.81 -7.77 -32.08
CA ILE A 508 -26.26 -7.79 -31.92
C ILE A 508 -26.67 -9.23 -31.61
N THR A 509 -26.73 -9.58 -30.33
CA THR A 509 -27.34 -10.84 -29.91
C THR A 509 -28.83 -10.70 -30.18
N ALA A 510 -29.37 -11.65 -30.95
CA ALA A 510 -30.81 -11.74 -31.13
C ALA A 510 -31.44 -11.99 -29.75
N VAL A 511 -32.11 -10.97 -29.21
CA VAL A 511 -32.92 -11.09 -28.00
C VAL A 511 -33.88 -12.27 -28.21
N PRO A 512 -33.85 -13.32 -27.36
CA PRO A 512 -34.89 -14.34 -27.40
C PRO A 512 -36.22 -13.66 -27.13
N GLU A 513 -37.13 -13.66 -28.11
CA GLU A 513 -38.42 -13.00 -27.96
C GLU A 513 -39.11 -13.51 -26.68
N PRO A 514 -39.45 -12.63 -25.70
CA PRO A 514 -40.35 -13.05 -24.64
C PRO A 514 -41.63 -13.48 -25.32
N SER A 515 -42.14 -14.66 -24.94
CA SER A 515 -43.28 -15.32 -25.56
C SER A 515 -44.49 -14.38 -25.64
N ALA A 516 -44.61 -13.66 -26.76
CA ALA A 516 -45.64 -12.65 -27.05
C ALA A 516 -47.06 -13.23 -27.04
N TRP A 517 -47.19 -14.54 -26.95
CA TRP A 517 -48.45 -15.27 -26.81
C TRP A 517 -49.07 -15.14 -25.41
N LEU A 518 -48.31 -14.84 -24.35
CA LEU A 518 -48.84 -14.70 -22.99
C LEU A 518 -49.49 -13.33 -22.74
N ILE A 519 -49.01 -12.26 -23.39
CA ILE A 519 -49.57 -10.90 -23.25
C ILE A 519 -50.90 -10.77 -24.01
N CYS A 520 -51.09 -11.52 -25.10
CA CYS A 520 -52.38 -11.57 -25.82
C CYS A 520 -53.51 -12.24 -25.03
N LEU A 521 -53.21 -13.02 -23.97
CA LEU A 521 -54.24 -13.68 -23.14
C LEU A 521 -54.74 -12.83 -21.97
N PHE A 522 -53.96 -11.83 -21.50
CA PHE A 522 -54.39 -10.94 -20.41
C PHE A 522 -55.14 -9.68 -20.88
N ALA A 523 -55.01 -9.29 -22.16
CA ALA A 523 -55.66 -8.09 -22.71
C ALA A 523 -57.18 -8.25 -22.97
N VAL A 524 -57.76 -9.45 -22.84
CA VAL A 524 -59.21 -9.69 -23.05
C VAL A 524 -60.00 -9.76 -21.72
N GLY A 525 -59.33 -9.76 -20.57
CA GLY A 525 -59.95 -9.99 -19.25
C GLY A 525 -60.39 -8.74 -18.47
N SER A 526 -59.87 -7.56 -18.76
CA SER A 526 -59.97 -6.37 -17.87
C SER A 526 -60.75 -5.20 -18.49
N LEU A 527 -61.82 -5.50 -19.22
CA LEU A 527 -62.79 -4.52 -19.73
C LEU A 527 -64.21 -4.78 -19.22
N LYS A 528 -64.37 -4.97 -17.90
CA LYS A 528 -65.65 -4.73 -17.19
C LYS A 528 -65.37 -4.31 -15.75
N LEU A 529 -65.73 -3.06 -15.43
CA LEU A 529 -66.14 -2.45 -14.14
C LEU A 529 -65.56 -1.04 -14.05
N CYS A 530 -66.31 -0.06 -14.57
CA CYS A 530 -67.03 0.97 -13.79
C CYS A 530 -66.10 1.97 -13.09
N GLN A 531 -65.88 3.17 -13.65
CA GLN A 531 -66.74 4.37 -13.47
C GLN A 531 -67.27 4.60 -12.04
N SER A 532 -66.67 5.56 -11.33
CA SER A 532 -67.36 6.71 -10.69
C SER A 532 -66.27 7.75 -10.30
N ARG A 533 -66.17 8.89 -10.98
CA ARG A 533 -66.82 10.21 -10.73
C ARG A 533 -66.73 10.70 -9.27
N GLY A 534 -66.00 11.81 -9.08
CA GLY A 534 -65.98 12.58 -7.85
C GLY A 534 -65.10 13.83 -7.95
N SER A 535 -65.70 14.92 -8.38
CA SER A 535 -65.12 16.25 -8.68
C SER A 535 -64.89 17.16 -7.45
N VAL A 536 -64.03 18.18 -7.64
CA VAL A 536 -64.17 19.61 -7.18
C VAL A 536 -63.12 20.18 -6.19
N ASN A 537 -62.32 21.11 -6.77
CA ASN A 537 -61.88 22.46 -6.38
C ASN A 537 -61.07 22.84 -5.12
N ARG A 538 -59.98 23.60 -5.43
CA ARG A 538 -59.51 24.92 -4.94
C ARG A 538 -59.32 25.14 -3.43
N THR A 539 -58.18 25.74 -3.04
CA THR A 539 -58.08 27.18 -2.63
C THR A 539 -56.61 27.64 -2.64
N VAL A 540 -56.41 28.91 -2.99
CA VAL A 540 -55.17 29.71 -3.06
C VAL A 540 -55.18 30.73 -1.91
N GLY A 541 -54.00 31.10 -1.37
CA GLY A 541 -53.74 32.40 -0.72
C GLY A 541 -53.07 32.30 0.66
N SER A 542 -51.85 32.83 0.88
CA SER A 542 -51.55 34.26 1.18
C SER A 542 -51.60 34.53 2.72
N THR A 543 -50.70 35.20 3.46
CA THR A 543 -49.42 35.94 3.29
C THR A 543 -48.93 36.40 4.70
N LEU A 544 -47.64 36.77 4.85
CA LEU A 544 -47.01 37.76 5.79
C LEU A 544 -46.97 37.48 7.32
N ALA A 545 -46.07 38.01 8.15
CA ALA A 545 -44.68 38.50 8.14
C ALA A 545 -44.43 39.17 9.51
N ILE A 546 -43.29 38.93 10.19
CA ILE A 546 -42.70 39.79 11.26
C ILE A 546 -41.16 39.58 11.18
N VAL A 547 -40.38 40.43 10.49
CA VAL A 547 -39.69 41.67 10.90
C VAL A 547 -38.52 41.50 11.90
N ALA A 548 -37.31 41.49 11.33
CA ALA A 548 -36.06 42.24 11.62
C ALA A 548 -35.56 42.53 13.05
N LEU A 549 -34.23 42.34 13.21
CA LEU A 549 -33.18 43.16 13.89
C LEU A 549 -32.07 42.19 14.36
N ALA A 550 -30.75 42.39 14.28
CA ALA A 550 -29.86 43.35 13.64
C ALA A 550 -28.42 42.76 13.74
N SER A 551 -27.55 43.19 12.83
CA SER A 551 -26.14 42.86 12.68
C SER A 551 -25.19 43.61 13.64
N ALA A 552 -23.94 43.10 13.71
CA ALA A 552 -22.67 43.71 14.16
C ALA A 552 -22.31 43.61 15.65
N TRP A 553 -21.16 42.99 15.97
CA TRP A 553 -20.17 43.42 16.97
C TRP A 553 -18.79 42.81 16.60
N MET A 554 -17.98 43.61 15.89
CA MET A 554 -16.52 43.52 15.81
C MET A 554 -15.97 44.81 16.43
N ASP A 555 -14.83 44.70 17.10
CA ASP A 555 -13.93 45.74 17.61
C ASP A 555 -14.36 46.61 18.80
N GLN A 556 -13.87 46.25 19.99
CA GLN A 556 -12.84 47.03 20.71
C GLN A 556 -12.58 46.47 22.11
N CYS A 557 -11.36 45.99 22.35
CA CYS A 557 -10.57 46.35 23.53
C CYS A 557 -9.10 46.02 23.24
N ASN A 558 -8.31 47.06 22.92
CA ASN A 558 -6.87 47.01 22.92
C ASN A 558 -6.33 48.17 23.79
N ALA A 559 -5.25 47.87 24.53
CA ALA A 559 -4.38 48.74 25.32
C ALA A 559 -4.95 49.25 26.67
N GLN A 560 -4.27 49.18 27.82
CA GLN A 560 -2.85 49.28 28.16
C GLN A 560 -2.57 48.50 29.47
N SER A 561 -1.64 47.54 29.48
CA SER A 561 -0.20 47.64 29.78
C SER A 561 0.18 47.85 31.25
N SER A 562 0.72 46.82 31.90
CA SER A 562 2.04 46.84 32.58
C SER A 562 2.19 45.61 33.49
N GLY A 563 3.01 44.66 33.06
CA GLY A 563 3.33 43.46 33.81
C GLY A 563 4.34 42.60 33.05
N GLU A 564 5.47 43.21 32.73
CA GLU A 564 6.77 42.60 32.38
C GLU A 564 6.73 41.27 31.60
N SER A 565 6.86 41.41 30.26
CA SER A 565 7.36 40.35 29.39
C SER A 565 8.73 39.87 29.89
N ARG A 566 8.79 38.63 30.38
CA ARG A 566 10.06 37.94 30.60
C ARG A 566 10.45 37.31 29.27
N ALA A 567 11.56 37.74 28.69
CA ALA A 567 12.03 37.33 27.37
C ALA A 567 12.09 35.80 27.19
N MET A 568 11.57 35.32 26.05
CA MET A 568 11.67 33.95 25.53
C MET A 568 13.13 33.54 25.30
N GLY A 569 13.46 32.27 25.55
CA GLY A 569 14.80 31.69 25.37
C GLY A 569 15.16 31.36 23.93
N GLU A 570 15.11 32.34 23.02
CA GLU A 570 15.60 32.17 21.65
C GLU A 570 17.12 32.02 21.62
N ILE A 571 17.62 31.06 20.82
CA ILE A 571 19.05 30.89 20.55
C ILE A 571 19.39 31.68 19.28
N PRO A 572 20.30 32.68 19.33
CA PRO A 572 20.68 33.43 18.14
C PRO A 572 21.30 32.54 17.06
N LEU A 573 20.80 32.57 15.82
CA LEU A 573 21.35 31.75 14.72
C LEU A 573 22.85 31.99 14.47
N SER A 574 23.36 33.19 14.80
CA SER A 574 24.79 33.54 14.74
C SER A 574 25.72 32.68 15.60
N VAL A 575 25.19 31.92 16.57
CA VAL A 575 25.98 30.98 17.38
C VAL A 575 25.92 29.55 16.87
N VAL A 576 25.04 29.25 15.91
CA VAL A 576 24.88 27.93 15.30
C VAL A 576 26.00 27.68 14.31
N VAL A 577 26.67 26.55 14.45
CA VAL A 577 27.73 26.11 13.53
C VAL A 577 27.15 25.06 12.59
N THR A 578 27.41 25.18 11.28
CA THR A 578 26.85 24.27 10.26
C THR A 578 27.85 23.89 9.17
N THR A 579 27.67 22.72 8.58
CA THR A 579 28.46 22.25 7.43
C THR A 579 28.04 22.87 6.09
N SER A 580 26.99 23.68 6.04
CA SER A 580 26.51 24.37 4.84
C SER A 580 26.74 25.89 4.93
N ARG A 581 26.82 26.61 3.79
CA ARG A 581 26.91 28.08 3.82
C ARG A 581 25.50 28.67 3.89
N GLN A 582 25.14 29.23 5.03
CA GLN A 582 23.85 29.90 5.26
C GLN A 582 24.06 31.29 5.88
N ASP A 583 23.28 32.26 5.43
CA ASP A 583 23.32 33.60 5.98
C ASP A 583 22.92 33.59 7.47
N GLY A 584 23.74 34.23 8.30
CA GLY A 584 23.50 34.32 9.73
C GLY A 584 23.97 33.12 10.55
N LEU A 585 24.49 32.04 9.94
CA LEU A 585 25.10 30.90 10.65
C LEU A 585 26.63 30.88 10.48
N LYS A 586 27.34 30.19 11.37
CA LYS A 586 28.80 30.00 11.28
C LYS A 586 29.15 28.77 10.45
N TYR A 587 29.93 28.96 9.40
CA TYR A 587 30.39 27.84 8.58
C TYR A 587 31.44 27.00 9.32
N ALA A 588 31.25 25.68 9.39
CA ALA A 588 32.06 24.77 10.20
C ALA A 588 33.54 24.77 9.80
N ARG A 589 33.87 24.92 8.51
CA ARG A 589 35.26 25.01 8.05
C ARG A 589 35.99 26.27 8.54
N GLU A 590 35.24 27.31 8.93
CA GLU A 590 35.78 28.57 9.45
C GLU A 590 35.73 28.60 10.98
N ALA A 591 34.78 27.88 11.59
CA ALA A 591 34.56 27.86 13.04
C ALA A 591 35.41 26.81 13.79
N LEU A 592 35.91 25.78 13.12
CA LEU A 592 36.69 24.68 13.71
C LEU A 592 38.19 24.86 13.54
N ALA A 593 38.97 24.16 14.36
CA ALA A 593 40.41 24.05 14.14
C ALA A 593 40.72 23.47 12.75
N LYS A 594 41.76 24.01 12.09
CA LYS A 594 42.22 23.52 10.79
C LYS A 594 42.55 22.02 10.89
N ASP A 595 42.02 21.23 9.95
CA ASP A 595 42.17 19.76 9.89
C ASP A 595 41.52 18.99 11.06
N ASN A 596 40.37 19.46 11.58
CA ASN A 596 39.60 18.72 12.59
C ASN A 596 39.24 17.30 12.10
N PRO A 597 39.86 16.23 12.64
CA PRO A 597 39.72 14.87 12.12
C PRO A 597 38.33 14.27 12.39
N TYR A 598 37.62 14.80 13.40
CA TYR A 598 36.30 14.32 13.77
C TYR A 598 35.21 14.86 12.85
N LEU A 599 35.34 16.09 12.36
CA LEU A 599 34.46 16.57 11.30
C LEU A 599 34.61 15.71 10.05
N ARG A 600 35.85 15.42 9.64
CA ARG A 600 36.13 14.53 8.51
C ARG A 600 35.53 13.15 8.73
N GLN A 601 35.71 12.57 9.92
CA GLN A 601 35.12 11.29 10.29
C GLN A 601 33.59 11.30 10.19
N ILE A 602 32.92 12.35 10.67
CA ILE A 602 31.45 12.48 10.59
C ILE A 602 31.00 12.56 9.13
N LEU A 603 31.68 13.35 8.30
CA LEU A 603 31.35 13.50 6.88
C LEU A 603 31.62 12.22 6.07
N GLU A 604 32.71 11.49 6.35
CA GLU A 604 33.05 10.23 5.67
C GLU A 604 32.18 9.05 6.12
N ASN A 605 31.64 9.11 7.35
CA ASN A 605 30.77 8.08 7.92
C ASN A 605 29.31 8.52 8.02
N ALA A 606 28.88 9.47 7.19
CA ALA A 606 27.49 9.92 7.09
C ALA A 606 26.60 8.82 6.48
N ARG A 607 26.48 7.70 7.18
CA ARG A 607 25.49 6.64 6.94
C ARG A 607 24.20 7.12 7.60
N GLY A 608 23.11 7.27 6.84
CA GLY A 608 21.82 7.60 7.44
C GLY A 608 21.46 6.55 8.49
N GLY A 609 21.40 6.95 9.76
CA GLY A 609 21.18 6.05 10.89
C GLY A 609 20.82 6.78 12.19
N ALA A 610 19.73 6.32 12.81
CA ALA A 610 19.15 6.48 14.16
C ALA A 610 19.22 7.80 14.97
N SER A 611 20.19 8.70 14.81
CA SER A 611 20.36 9.86 15.72
C SER A 611 20.46 11.20 14.97
N ASN A 612 19.32 11.68 14.44
CA ASN A 612 19.23 12.97 13.73
C ASN A 612 19.16 14.19 14.65
N ALA A 613 18.85 14.03 15.94
CA ALA A 613 18.97 15.08 16.94
C ALA A 613 19.30 14.50 18.32
N PHE A 614 20.31 15.03 19.00
CA PHE A 614 20.77 14.57 20.31
C PHE A 614 21.60 15.64 21.04
N LEU A 615 21.90 15.39 22.33
CA LEU A 615 22.75 16.28 23.13
C LEU A 615 24.16 15.72 23.30
N VAL A 616 25.14 16.62 23.39
CA VAL A 616 26.53 16.28 23.73
C VAL A 616 27.05 17.18 24.85
N ASP A 617 27.93 16.65 25.70
CA ASP A 617 28.67 17.45 26.67
C ASP A 617 29.96 17.98 26.04
N ALA A 618 30.04 19.30 25.87
CA ALA A 618 31.17 19.96 25.24
C ALA A 618 31.34 21.41 25.71
N THR A 619 32.59 21.81 25.93
CA THR A 619 32.95 23.20 26.27
C THR A 619 33.23 24.07 25.05
N THR A 620 33.53 23.45 23.92
CA THR A 620 33.89 24.13 22.66
C THR A 620 33.17 23.46 21.48
N VAL A 621 33.14 24.14 20.33
CA VAL A 621 32.58 23.54 19.11
C VAL A 621 33.41 22.33 18.64
N ASP A 622 34.74 22.36 18.75
CA ASP A 622 35.60 21.22 18.43
C ASP A 622 35.32 20.01 19.32
N ASP A 623 35.06 20.25 20.62
CA ASP A 623 34.60 19.23 21.56
C ASP A 623 33.22 18.69 21.17
N ALA A 624 32.29 19.55 20.75
CA ALA A 624 30.95 19.14 20.35
C ALA A 624 31.00 18.25 19.10
N VAL A 625 31.77 18.63 18.09
CA VAL A 625 32.03 17.81 16.89
C VAL A 625 32.67 16.48 17.27
N ARG A 626 33.68 16.49 18.15
CA ARG A 626 34.32 15.27 18.63
C ARG A 626 33.36 14.34 19.37
N ALA A 627 32.52 14.89 20.24
CA ALA A 627 31.54 14.10 20.98
C ALA A 627 30.47 13.51 20.06
N SER A 628 30.05 14.28 19.05
CA SER A 628 29.10 13.88 18.00
C SER A 628 29.59 12.68 17.21
N ALA A 629 30.88 12.64 16.87
CA ALA A 629 31.46 11.53 16.12
C ALA A 629 31.25 10.18 16.81
N GLY A 630 31.30 10.14 18.15
CA GLY A 630 31.05 8.92 18.93
C GLY A 630 29.59 8.45 18.89
N VAL A 631 28.63 9.34 18.68
CA VAL A 631 27.20 9.01 18.53
C VAL A 631 26.93 8.51 17.11
N PHE A 632 27.43 9.22 16.10
CA PHE A 632 27.20 8.86 14.68
C PHE A 632 27.83 7.52 14.26
N VAL A 633 28.85 7.04 14.96
CA VAL A 633 29.45 5.71 14.72
C VAL A 633 28.97 4.63 15.71
N ALA A 634 27.82 4.85 16.34
CA ALA A 634 27.14 3.93 17.26
C ALA A 634 27.97 3.49 18.49
N LEU A 635 28.98 4.28 18.91
CA LEU A 635 29.76 4.00 20.12
C LEU A 635 29.13 4.59 21.38
N ARG A 636 28.05 5.38 21.25
CA ARG A 636 27.43 6.15 22.35
C ARG A 636 25.93 6.27 22.14
N ALA A 637 25.17 6.15 23.23
CA ALA A 637 23.74 6.36 23.25
C ALA A 637 23.37 7.84 23.04
N ALA A 638 22.17 8.09 22.54
CA ALA A 638 21.63 9.44 22.25
C ALA A 638 20.54 9.89 23.23
N ASP A 639 20.15 9.02 24.17
CA ASP A 639 19.15 9.25 25.22
C ASP A 639 19.73 10.00 26.45
N THR A 640 21.05 10.17 26.50
CA THR A 640 21.78 10.99 27.48
C THR A 640 22.80 11.87 26.75
N PRO A 641 23.19 13.03 27.31
CA PRO A 641 24.23 13.85 26.70
C PRO A 641 25.54 13.08 26.51
N ALA A 642 25.99 12.92 25.26
CA ALA A 642 27.17 12.13 24.98
C ALA A 642 28.45 12.90 25.35
N PRO A 643 29.33 12.38 26.22
CA PRO A 643 30.49 13.12 26.70
C PRO A 643 31.68 13.04 25.73
N VAL A 644 32.49 14.09 25.57
CA VAL A 644 33.75 14.00 24.80
C VAL A 644 34.62 12.80 25.22
N ASN A 645 34.74 12.57 26.53
CA ASN A 645 35.53 11.49 27.12
C ASN A 645 34.73 10.74 28.20
N VAL A 646 34.55 9.43 28.02
CA VAL A 646 33.81 8.56 28.97
C VAL A 646 34.49 8.41 30.34
N THR A 647 35.82 8.50 30.40
CA THR A 647 36.58 8.36 31.66
C THR A 647 36.68 9.66 32.45
N LYS A 648 36.53 10.81 31.78
CA LYS A 648 36.57 12.16 32.35
C LYS A 648 35.56 13.05 31.63
N PRO A 649 34.25 12.84 31.85
CA PRO A 649 33.23 13.61 31.15
C PRO A 649 33.35 15.09 31.51
N ILE A 650 33.29 15.94 30.48
CA ILE A 650 33.11 17.38 30.65
C ILE A 650 31.69 17.54 31.19
N ARG A 651 31.49 18.29 32.27
CA ARG A 651 30.17 18.40 32.93
C ARG A 651 29.70 19.85 32.96
N GLY A 652 28.45 20.08 32.55
CA GLY A 652 27.77 21.38 32.71
C GLY A 652 27.81 22.32 31.50
N SER A 653 28.14 21.81 30.31
CA SER A 653 28.00 22.57 29.05
C SER A 653 27.51 21.61 27.98
N HIS A 654 26.28 21.84 27.51
CA HIS A 654 25.58 20.98 26.58
C HIS A 654 25.43 21.68 25.23
N TRP A 655 25.41 20.86 24.19
CA TRP A 655 25.14 21.29 22.83
C TRP A 655 24.06 20.40 22.24
N LEU A 656 23.15 21.01 21.48
CA LEU A 656 22.30 20.28 20.56
C LEU A 656 23.10 20.01 19.28
N VAL A 657 23.01 18.76 18.82
CA VAL A 657 23.53 18.33 17.53
C VAL A 657 22.35 17.87 16.70
N ALA A 658 22.23 18.40 15.48
CA ALA A 658 21.21 17.97 14.53
C ALA A 658 21.83 17.61 13.18
N TYR A 659 21.30 16.57 12.55
CA TYR A 659 21.57 16.15 11.19
C TYR A 659 20.25 16.07 10.43
N LEU A 660 20.07 16.99 9.48
CA LEU A 660 18.82 17.06 8.69
C LEU A 660 18.87 16.18 7.43
N GLY A 661 20.01 15.54 7.15
CA GLY A 661 20.19 14.68 5.98
C GLY A 661 21.20 15.24 4.98
N SER A 662 21.16 14.67 3.78
CA SER A 662 22.02 15.04 2.65
C SER A 662 21.19 15.64 1.53
N GLY A 663 21.77 16.56 0.78
CA GLY A 663 21.13 17.13 -0.41
C GLY A 663 22.13 17.95 -1.25
N PRO A 664 21.68 18.56 -2.35
CA PRO A 664 22.50 19.48 -3.14
C PRO A 664 22.99 20.65 -2.29
N SER A 665 24.14 21.24 -2.62
CA SER A 665 24.59 22.47 -1.96
C SER A 665 23.89 23.73 -2.46
N THR A 666 23.40 23.71 -3.71
CA THR A 666 22.69 24.85 -4.33
C THR A 666 21.41 24.37 -5.05
N PRO A 667 20.21 24.89 -4.71
CA PRO A 667 19.97 25.71 -3.51
C PRO A 667 20.32 24.91 -2.25
N THR A 668 20.54 25.63 -1.15
CA THR A 668 20.81 25.01 0.14
C THR A 668 19.60 24.18 0.57
N TRP A 669 19.75 22.86 0.54
CA TRP A 669 18.65 21.91 0.66
C TRP A 669 17.92 21.96 2.01
N TRP A 670 18.66 22.18 3.10
CA TRP A 670 18.12 22.36 4.44
C TRP A 670 18.56 23.70 5.01
N THR A 671 17.62 24.54 5.45
CA THR A 671 17.92 25.84 6.09
C THR A 671 17.34 25.93 7.50
N ILE A 672 18.00 26.67 8.40
CA ILE A 672 17.51 26.87 9.77
C ILE A 672 16.74 28.18 9.86
N ALA A 673 15.47 28.09 10.25
CA ALA A 673 14.58 29.23 10.43
C ALA A 673 14.51 29.71 11.89
N GLY A 674 14.89 28.89 12.88
CA GLY A 674 14.92 29.29 14.27
C GLY A 674 15.48 28.23 15.21
N ALA A 675 15.83 28.62 16.43
CA ALA A 675 16.20 27.71 17.51
C ALA A 675 15.78 28.30 18.87
N SER A 676 15.24 27.47 19.76
CA SER A 676 14.74 27.93 21.06
C SER A 676 14.87 26.88 22.16
N VAL A 677 14.91 27.35 23.40
CA VAL A 677 14.74 26.53 24.60
C VAL A 677 13.58 27.10 25.40
N GLU A 678 12.48 26.34 25.47
CA GLU A 678 11.26 26.72 26.17
C GLU A 678 10.91 25.65 27.22
N GLY A 679 11.11 25.99 28.49
CA GLY A 679 10.93 25.02 29.57
C GLY A 679 11.88 23.83 29.41
N LYS A 680 11.31 22.65 29.11
CA LYS A 680 12.05 21.40 28.89
C LYS A 680 12.19 21.04 27.41
N THR A 681 11.68 21.88 26.51
CA THR A 681 11.71 21.63 25.07
C THR A 681 12.84 22.44 24.44
N ILE A 682 13.71 21.76 23.70
CA ILE A 682 14.79 22.33 22.90
C ILE A 682 14.41 22.09 21.44
N ARG A 683 14.08 23.16 20.71
CA ARG A 683 13.57 23.05 19.34
C ARG A 683 14.53 23.67 18.33
N LEU A 684 14.84 22.94 17.27
CA LEU A 684 15.48 23.44 16.06
C LEU A 684 14.44 23.50 14.94
N THR A 685 14.17 24.69 14.44
CA THR A 685 13.20 24.92 13.37
C THR A 685 13.91 25.05 12.04
N TYR A 686 13.55 24.20 11.07
CA TYR A 686 14.18 24.15 9.76
C TYR A 686 13.16 24.30 8.63
N ARG A 687 13.67 24.47 7.40
CA ARG A 687 12.91 24.45 6.14
C ARG A 687 13.62 23.57 5.11
N GLN A 688 12.86 22.86 4.30
CA GLN A 688 13.39 22.16 3.13
C GLN A 688 13.28 23.05 1.89
N SER A 689 14.30 23.04 1.04
CA SER A 689 14.21 23.72 -0.26
C SER A 689 13.12 23.08 -1.12
N PRO A 690 12.29 23.87 -1.83
CA PRO A 690 11.35 23.34 -2.82
C PRO A 690 12.11 22.66 -3.97
N PRO A 691 11.46 21.74 -4.72
CA PRO A 691 12.08 21.05 -5.84
C PRO A 691 12.35 22.03 -6.99
N VAL A 692 13.64 22.35 -7.19
CA VAL A 692 14.16 23.21 -8.26
C VAL A 692 15.44 22.60 -8.83
N PRO A 693 15.90 23.00 -10.03
CA PRO A 693 17.19 22.58 -10.56
C PRO A 693 18.31 22.82 -9.54
N ALA A 694 19.09 21.78 -9.26
CA ALA A 694 20.06 21.77 -8.17
C ALA A 694 21.43 21.25 -8.61
N THR A 695 22.46 21.50 -7.81
CA THR A 695 23.81 20.98 -8.05
C THR A 695 23.88 19.46 -7.81
N SER A 696 24.73 18.76 -8.56
CA SER A 696 24.89 17.30 -8.44
C SER A 696 25.81 16.86 -7.28
N ASP A 697 26.26 17.78 -6.43
CA ASP A 697 27.11 17.47 -5.29
C ASP A 697 26.29 16.99 -4.08
N VAL A 698 26.91 16.19 -3.21
CA VAL A 698 26.29 15.74 -1.96
C VAL A 698 26.84 16.59 -0.82
N GLN A 699 25.96 17.40 -0.22
CA GLN A 699 26.23 18.19 0.96
C GLN A 699 25.49 17.57 2.15
N HIS A 700 26.21 17.23 3.22
CA HIS A 700 25.63 16.79 4.49
C HIS A 700 25.30 18.00 5.36
N TYR A 701 24.13 18.03 5.99
CA TYR A 701 23.62 19.17 6.75
C TYR A 701 23.62 18.91 8.25
N TYR A 702 24.75 19.19 8.89
CA TYR A 702 24.94 19.13 10.34
C TYR A 702 24.85 20.52 10.97
N TYR A 703 24.35 20.55 12.20
CA TYR A 703 24.19 21.75 13.01
C TYR A 703 24.62 21.48 14.44
N TRP A 704 25.45 22.37 15.00
CA TRP A 704 25.87 22.36 16.41
C TRP A 704 25.43 23.67 17.07
N LEU A 705 24.59 23.54 18.10
CA LEU A 705 23.97 24.65 18.81
C LEU A 705 24.40 24.65 20.28
N PRO A 706 25.06 25.70 20.78
CA PRO A 706 25.43 25.78 22.18
C PRO A 706 24.19 26.06 23.05
N LEU A 707 23.93 25.19 24.03
CA LEU A 707 22.81 25.34 24.98
C LEU A 707 23.27 25.83 26.36
N GLY A 708 24.56 25.64 26.68
CA GLY A 708 25.10 25.94 28.00
C GLY A 708 24.70 24.89 29.05
N LYS A 709 24.54 25.30 30.30
CA LYS A 709 24.24 24.36 31.39
C LYS A 709 22.74 24.08 31.45
N LEU A 710 22.36 22.82 31.23
CA LEU A 710 21.02 22.30 31.48
C LEU A 710 20.96 21.74 32.91
N ASP A 711 19.79 21.81 33.52
CA ASP A 711 19.55 21.26 34.85
C ASP A 711 19.30 19.74 34.77
N PRO A 712 19.54 18.97 35.84
CA PRO A 712 19.30 17.53 35.84
C PRO A 712 17.83 17.13 35.71
N GLU A 713 17.34 17.00 34.48
CA GLU A 713 15.97 16.61 34.13
C GLU A 713 15.92 15.93 32.74
N THR A 714 14.73 15.48 32.33
CA THR A 714 14.48 15.03 30.95
C THR A 714 14.05 16.21 30.08
N TYR A 715 14.75 16.41 28.98
CA TYR A 715 14.44 17.41 27.95
C TYR A 715 13.87 16.75 26.70
N GLU A 716 12.97 17.43 26.00
CA GLU A 716 12.47 17.05 24.69
C GLU A 716 13.24 17.82 23.62
N VAL A 717 14.01 17.12 22.80
CA VAL A 717 14.74 17.67 21.66
C VAL A 717 13.89 17.48 20.42
N GLU A 718 13.54 18.58 19.76
CA GLU A 718 12.63 18.59 18.61
C GLU A 718 13.28 19.16 17.35
N LEU A 719 12.99 18.51 16.22
CA LEU A 719 13.14 19.11 14.89
C LEU A 719 11.75 19.53 14.41
N PHE A 720 11.59 20.79 14.04
CA PHE A 720 10.31 21.36 13.62
C PHE A 720 10.42 21.89 12.19
N ASP A 721 9.57 21.38 11.30
CA ASP A 721 9.48 21.88 9.93
C ASP A 721 8.61 23.14 9.91
N ALA A 722 9.20 24.27 9.50
CA ALA A 722 8.52 25.56 9.50
C ALA A 722 7.46 25.69 8.41
N ASP A 723 7.59 24.94 7.31
CA ASP A 723 6.67 24.99 6.17
C ASP A 723 5.48 24.06 6.41
N GLU A 724 5.71 22.87 6.95
CA GLU A 724 4.65 21.93 7.34
C GLU A 724 4.00 22.27 8.70
N LYS A 725 4.64 23.12 9.50
CA LYS A 725 4.24 23.50 10.87
C LYS A 725 4.10 22.29 11.80
N ALA A 726 4.96 21.29 11.62
CA ALA A 726 4.92 20.03 12.37
C ALA A 726 6.27 19.72 13.02
N VAL A 727 6.25 19.01 14.15
CA VAL A 727 7.44 18.37 14.72
C VAL A 727 7.70 17.09 13.94
N THR A 728 8.82 17.03 13.24
CA THR A 728 9.20 15.87 12.39
C THR A 728 10.08 14.86 13.13
N LEU A 729 10.66 15.27 14.26
CA LEU A 729 11.35 14.38 15.19
C LEU A 729 11.26 14.93 16.60
N MET A 730 10.98 14.06 17.57
CA MET A 730 11.09 14.36 19.00
C MET A 730 11.91 13.26 19.69
N ARG A 731 12.86 13.67 20.54
CA ARG A 731 13.64 12.76 21.38
C ARG A 731 13.67 13.23 22.83
N ARG A 732 13.39 12.32 23.75
CA ARG A 732 13.64 12.55 25.18
C ARG A 732 15.09 12.28 25.52
N VAL A 733 15.77 13.27 26.10
CA VAL A 733 17.17 13.19 26.53
C VAL A 733 17.26 13.47 28.02
N LYS A 734 17.75 12.50 28.79
CA LYS A 734 17.89 12.59 30.24
C LYS A 734 19.23 13.23 30.60
N VAL A 735 19.19 14.42 31.17
CA VAL A 735 20.36 15.10 31.77
C VAL A 735 20.48 14.64 33.22
N GLU A 736 21.58 13.97 33.56
CA GLU A 736 21.73 13.37 34.89
C GLU A 736 22.29 14.33 35.94
N ALA A 737 21.91 14.10 37.20
CA ALA A 737 22.43 14.85 38.33
C ALA A 737 23.89 14.49 38.60
N LYS A 738 24.65 15.47 39.09
CA LYS A 738 26.05 15.27 39.46
C LYS A 738 26.14 14.25 40.60
N LYS A 739 26.54 13.00 40.29
CA LYS A 739 27.13 12.09 41.29
C LYS A 739 28.57 12.49 41.57
#